data_AF-A0A4Q5R0S8-F1
#
_entry.id   AF-A0A4Q5R0S8-F1
#
_cell.length_a   1.000
_cell.length_b   1.000
_cell.length_c   1.000
_cell.angle_alpha   90.00
_cell.angle_beta   90.00
_cell.angle_gamma   90.00
#
_symmetry.space_group_name_H-M   'P 1'
#
loop_
_entity.id
_entity.type
_entity.pdbx_description
1 polymer ?
#
loop_
_entity_poly.entity_id
_entity_poly.type
_entity_poly.pdbx_seq_one_letter_code
_entity_poly.pdbx_strand_id
1 'polypeptide(L)'
;MVSSVFMAAAWAGSAGAAGHLRPAIGVFTWAGRLGLPLQGVPRPGTPADTGRYRPSRRPKVRPQDRAGSRFSPQRRRSPLVLPLPKSVQVQVTPDDSLKHYNVRETVGNDIDYRSPTEISREELLRFQERQAISDYYRLKSQGGVAGLGAQPGSAQAQRLIPKIDIGPVADRIFGGRYIDIRPAGSLTLKAGARFNTNRNPALTLRQQSVGDFIFEQNLNLNLSGTVGTKLKLTFNYDTKAAFDFDNQMKFDYVGQPTDILRKLDLGNVSMPLNNSLITGGSNLFGIKAQMQFGRLGVTTVAATLRGSADEVRVQNGAQSRTYELKASQYEKDRHFFLAQYFRDQYDQNLRGLPTVQSGISITRLEVYITNDNRTTDNLRNVVALADLAEPRRDRTLRSQFYNQTGGTAAVAVVPASNAGNTLYNTLLRGAGATRDNLSVEQFLGSLPAPGGTVALAKNLDYERIRARKLTTTEYTFNAQLGYINLNTTLLPDQVLGVSYSYIYNGRTYTVGETINEYGNVGQDQVIFLKLLKATNPGVGTVNSATNQALNQFNPNLRNGVGPGNTPTWDLMMKNIYSLNASQLNRDNFNLQIIYKDDATGVDLISLKEGARITNTPLIQVLGLDRVNANNDHNADGNFDYFPGVTIDPE
;
A
#
# COMPACT_ATOMS: atom_id res chain seq x y z
N MET A 1 -35.98 3.50 6.36
CA MET A 1 -36.95 4.47 6.89
C MET A 1 -36.19 5.63 7.50
N VAL A 2 -36.55 6.83 7.05
CA VAL A 2 -36.21 8.18 7.54
C VAL A 2 -34.73 8.58 7.53
N SER A 3 -34.31 9.09 6.37
CA SER A 3 -33.23 10.06 6.22
C SER A 3 -33.86 11.41 5.82
N SER A 4 -33.24 12.49 6.29
CA SER A 4 -33.26 13.85 5.71
C SER A 4 -34.54 14.68 5.80
N VAL A 5 -34.56 15.61 6.77
CA VAL A 5 -35.30 16.89 6.68
C VAL A 5 -34.38 17.98 7.24
N PHE A 6 -34.01 18.95 6.40
CA PHE A 6 -34.01 20.40 6.65
C PHE A 6 -33.11 21.12 5.63
N MET A 7 -33.69 21.49 4.49
CA MET A 7 -33.45 22.77 3.84
C MET A 7 -34.63 23.07 2.92
N ALA A 8 -35.45 24.04 3.31
CA ALA A 8 -36.49 24.61 2.47
C ALA A 8 -36.49 26.13 2.67
N ALA A 9 -36.10 26.85 1.61
CA ALA A 9 -36.65 28.12 1.16
C ALA A 9 -35.83 28.58 -0.06
N ALA A 10 -36.36 29.09 -1.16
CA ALA A 10 -37.68 29.14 -1.75
C ALA A 10 -37.42 29.77 -3.14
N TRP A 11 -37.71 29.08 -4.23
CA TRP A 11 -37.93 29.68 -5.54
C TRP A 11 -38.99 28.83 -6.23
N ALA A 12 -40.24 29.26 -6.10
CA ALA A 12 -41.36 28.73 -6.86
C ALA A 12 -41.56 29.61 -8.09
N GLY A 13 -41.54 28.98 -9.27
CA GLY A 13 -41.86 29.58 -10.56
C GLY A 13 -42.24 28.46 -11.53
N SER A 14 -43.49 28.01 -11.41
CA SER A 14 -44.31 27.19 -12.31
C SER A 14 -43.63 26.43 -13.46
N ALA A 15 -43.68 25.09 -13.36
CA ALA A 15 -43.53 24.17 -14.48
C ALA A 15 -44.73 24.29 -15.43
N GLY A 16 -44.45 24.47 -16.73
CA GLY A 16 -45.35 24.17 -17.84
C GLY A 16 -44.66 23.14 -18.73
N ALA A 17 -45.36 22.04 -19.01
CA ALA A 17 -44.87 20.91 -19.79
C ALA A 17 -44.63 21.29 -21.27
N ALA A 18 -43.51 20.86 -21.84
CA ALA A 18 -43.35 20.73 -23.29
C ALA A 18 -42.26 19.70 -23.61
N GLY A 19 -42.61 18.77 -24.50
CA GLY A 19 -41.78 17.66 -24.94
C GLY A 19 -40.59 18.04 -25.83
N HIS A 20 -39.82 16.99 -26.09
CA HIS A 20 -38.69 16.84 -27.00
C HIS A 20 -38.46 17.95 -28.03
N LEU A 21 -37.30 18.61 -27.95
CA LEU A 21 -36.52 19.10 -29.10
C LEU A 21 -35.05 19.25 -28.67
N ARG A 22 -34.14 18.65 -29.44
CA ARG A 22 -32.68 18.74 -29.28
C ARG A 22 -32.18 20.12 -29.74
N PRO A 23 -31.23 20.78 -29.06
CA PRO A 23 -30.40 21.79 -29.70
C PRO A 23 -29.03 21.19 -30.08
N ALA A 24 -28.67 21.39 -31.35
CA ALA A 24 -27.36 21.09 -31.90
C ALA A 24 -26.32 22.09 -31.37
N ILE A 25 -25.19 21.58 -30.87
CA ILE A 25 -24.01 22.38 -30.53
C ILE A 25 -23.21 22.57 -31.82
N GLY A 26 -23.34 23.75 -32.43
CA GLY A 26 -22.56 24.14 -33.61
C GLY A 26 -21.15 24.57 -33.22
N VAL A 27 -20.17 23.76 -33.60
CA VAL A 27 -18.73 24.09 -33.56
C VAL A 27 -18.41 24.93 -34.79
N PHE A 28 -18.08 26.22 -34.62
CA PHE A 28 -17.57 27.06 -35.71
C PHE A 28 -16.07 26.82 -35.90
N THR A 29 -15.72 26.11 -36.97
CA THR A 29 -14.37 25.98 -37.52
C THR A 29 -14.05 27.15 -38.46
N TRP A 30 -12.89 27.78 -38.30
CA TRP A 30 -12.38 28.86 -39.16
C TRP A 30 -11.31 28.32 -40.13
N ALA A 31 -11.68 28.21 -41.41
CA ALA A 31 -10.86 28.27 -42.64
C ALA A 31 -11.89 28.10 -43.79
N GLY A 32 -12.22 29.04 -44.65
CA GLY A 32 -11.46 30.08 -45.33
C GLY A 32 -11.42 29.73 -46.82
N ARG A 33 -12.12 30.45 -47.72
CA ARG A 33 -11.75 30.60 -49.15
C ARG A 33 -12.74 31.44 -50.00
N LEU A 34 -12.12 32.12 -50.99
CA LEU A 34 -12.63 32.80 -52.21
C LEU A 34 -13.10 34.26 -52.00
N GLY A 35 -12.43 35.34 -52.45
CA GLY A 35 -11.47 35.58 -53.56
C GLY A 35 -12.23 36.20 -54.75
N LEU A 36 -12.24 37.53 -54.97
CA LEU A 36 -11.44 38.29 -55.97
C LEU A 36 -11.94 39.79 -56.08
N PRO A 37 -11.27 40.71 -56.83
CA PRO A 37 -10.80 42.02 -56.32
C PRO A 37 -11.44 43.28 -56.98
N LEU A 38 -11.09 44.48 -56.48
CA LEU A 38 -10.92 45.71 -57.29
C LEU A 38 -10.13 46.81 -56.53
N GLN A 39 -9.22 47.47 -57.25
CA GLN A 39 -8.25 48.50 -56.83
C GLN A 39 -8.89 49.89 -56.61
N GLY A 40 -8.27 50.73 -55.74
CA GLY A 40 -8.44 52.20 -55.77
C GLY A 40 -8.28 53.00 -54.44
N VAL A 41 -7.07 53.04 -53.86
CA VAL A 41 -6.29 54.16 -53.19
C VAL A 41 -7.01 55.43 -52.60
N PRO A 42 -6.52 56.15 -51.54
CA PRO A 42 -5.72 55.79 -50.33
C PRO A 42 -6.36 56.27 -48.99
N ARG A 43 -5.99 55.63 -47.86
CA ARG A 43 -6.09 56.23 -46.52
C ARG A 43 -4.70 56.75 -46.07
N PRO A 44 -4.59 57.89 -45.38
CA PRO A 44 -3.33 58.35 -44.80
C PRO A 44 -2.85 57.36 -43.73
N GLY A 45 -1.59 56.95 -43.84
CA GLY A 45 -0.98 55.94 -43.00
C GLY A 45 -0.86 56.37 -41.53
N THR A 46 -1.20 55.43 -40.65
CA THR A 46 -0.59 55.38 -39.32
C THR A 46 0.56 54.37 -39.38
N PRO A 47 1.74 54.66 -38.78
CA PRO A 47 2.89 53.77 -38.89
C PRO A 47 2.58 52.41 -38.24
N ALA A 48 2.78 51.33 -38.99
CA ALA A 48 2.81 49.99 -38.42
C ALA A 48 4.05 49.86 -37.52
N ASP A 49 3.84 49.70 -36.21
CA ASP A 49 4.87 49.33 -35.24
C ASP A 49 5.39 47.93 -35.59
N THR A 50 6.49 47.87 -36.32
CA THR A 50 7.21 46.65 -36.71
C THR A 50 8.19 46.19 -35.63
N GLY A 51 7.88 46.44 -34.35
CA GLY A 51 8.62 45.89 -33.22
C GLY A 51 8.39 44.39 -33.04
N ARG A 52 9.42 43.57 -33.30
CA ARG A 52 9.45 42.12 -33.04
C ARG A 52 9.06 41.82 -31.57
N TYR A 53 8.07 40.96 -31.35
CA TYR A 53 7.58 40.60 -30.01
C TYR A 53 8.71 40.07 -29.11
N ARG A 54 9.03 40.81 -28.02
CA ARG A 54 9.90 40.34 -26.93
C ARG A 54 9.05 39.87 -25.75
N PRO A 55 9.11 38.58 -25.34
CA PRO A 55 8.39 38.09 -24.17
C PRO A 55 8.90 38.77 -22.90
N SER A 56 7.98 39.21 -22.03
CA SER A 56 8.30 39.73 -20.69
C SER A 56 7.51 38.99 -19.62
N ARG A 57 8.16 38.70 -18.49
CA ARG A 57 7.51 38.07 -17.31
C ARG A 57 6.49 38.98 -16.61
N ARG A 58 6.49 40.28 -16.94
CA ARG A 58 5.51 41.25 -16.45
C ARG A 58 4.45 41.47 -17.54
N PRO A 59 3.15 41.50 -17.19
CA PRO A 59 2.10 41.83 -18.15
C PRO A 59 2.37 43.24 -18.69
N LYS A 60 2.49 43.38 -20.01
CA LYS A 60 2.58 44.68 -20.69
C LYS A 60 1.18 45.29 -20.70
N VAL A 61 0.77 45.88 -19.58
CA VAL A 61 -0.44 46.72 -19.56
C VAL A 61 -0.09 48.01 -20.30
N ARG A 62 -0.60 48.17 -21.50
CA ARG A 62 -0.63 49.46 -22.20
C ARG A 62 -2.02 50.05 -21.93
N PRO A 63 -2.21 50.82 -20.83
CA PRO A 63 -3.50 51.44 -20.58
C PRO A 63 -3.78 52.39 -21.74
N GLN A 64 -4.82 52.10 -22.52
CA GLN A 64 -5.35 53.06 -23.47
C GLN A 64 -6.15 54.08 -22.68
N ASP A 65 -5.81 55.34 -22.87
CA ASP A 65 -6.61 56.40 -22.31
C ASP A 65 -8.01 56.38 -22.94
N ARG A 66 -9.02 56.80 -22.19
CA ARG A 66 -10.42 56.84 -22.67
C ARG A 66 -10.54 57.94 -23.73
N ALA A 67 -11.24 57.63 -24.81
CA ALA A 67 -11.70 58.63 -25.77
C ALA A 67 -12.93 59.36 -25.18
N GLY A 68 -12.84 60.68 -25.03
CA GLY A 68 -13.94 61.52 -24.55
C GLY A 68 -14.04 61.70 -23.03
N SER A 69 -15.22 62.08 -22.56
CA SER A 69 -15.50 62.40 -21.16
C SER A 69 -15.64 61.16 -20.26
N ARG A 70 -15.85 61.38 -18.96
CA ARG A 70 -16.05 60.28 -17.99
C ARG A 70 -17.40 59.61 -18.13
N PHE A 71 -18.32 60.25 -18.85
CA PHE A 71 -19.70 59.79 -19.05
C PHE A 71 -19.87 59.04 -20.38
N SER A 72 -18.87 59.07 -21.27
CA SER A 72 -18.90 58.26 -22.47
C SER A 72 -18.91 56.76 -22.12
N PRO A 73 -19.54 55.89 -22.93
CA PRO A 73 -19.55 54.45 -22.70
C PRO A 73 -18.13 53.88 -22.62
N GLN A 74 -17.65 53.63 -21.41
CA GLN A 74 -16.32 53.06 -21.21
C GLN A 74 -16.36 51.54 -21.35
N ARG A 75 -15.41 50.98 -22.10
CA ARG A 75 -15.11 49.55 -22.00
C ARG A 75 -14.63 49.26 -20.58
N ARG A 76 -15.06 48.12 -20.01
CA ARG A 76 -14.70 47.68 -18.65
C ARG A 76 -13.18 47.81 -18.45
N ARG A 77 -12.76 48.68 -17.53
CA ARG A 77 -11.34 48.88 -17.19
C ARG A 77 -10.90 47.81 -16.19
N SER A 78 -9.67 47.33 -16.37
CA SER A 78 -9.05 46.41 -15.41
C SER A 78 -8.78 47.15 -14.09
N PRO A 79 -8.99 46.52 -12.92
CA PRO A 79 -8.62 47.09 -11.62
C PRO A 79 -7.11 47.31 -11.45
N LEU A 80 -6.29 46.80 -12.38
CA LEU A 80 -4.84 47.03 -12.43
C LEU A 80 -4.46 48.38 -13.06
N VAL A 81 -5.40 49.09 -13.69
CA VAL A 81 -5.19 50.44 -14.19
C VAL A 81 -5.51 51.42 -13.07
N LEU A 82 -4.51 52.21 -12.66
CA LEU A 82 -4.67 53.19 -11.59
C LEU A 82 -5.76 54.21 -11.95
N PRO A 83 -6.59 54.62 -10.97
CA PRO A 83 -7.53 55.71 -11.16
C PRO A 83 -6.78 57.03 -11.42
N LEU A 84 -7.50 58.05 -11.90
CA LEU A 84 -6.94 59.39 -12.02
C LEU A 84 -6.44 59.89 -10.65
N PRO A 85 -5.32 60.64 -10.61
CA PRO A 85 -4.80 61.18 -9.35
C PRO A 85 -5.80 62.17 -8.75
N LYS A 86 -5.78 62.31 -7.42
CA LYS A 86 -6.70 63.19 -6.66
C LYS A 86 -6.62 64.68 -7.05
N SER A 87 -5.57 65.08 -7.77
CA SER A 87 -5.41 66.42 -8.32
C SER A 87 -6.35 66.72 -9.50
N VAL A 88 -6.93 65.69 -10.12
CA VAL A 88 -7.97 65.85 -11.15
C VAL A 88 -9.32 65.96 -10.46
N GLN A 89 -9.92 67.15 -10.50
CA GLN A 89 -11.25 67.41 -9.95
C GLN A 89 -12.28 67.44 -11.07
N VAL A 90 -13.52 67.07 -10.76
CA VAL A 90 -14.62 67.17 -11.71
C VAL A 90 -15.61 68.20 -11.21
N GLN A 91 -15.81 69.25 -11.99
CA GLN A 91 -16.78 70.29 -11.73
C GLN A 91 -17.95 70.13 -12.70
N VAL A 92 -19.17 70.12 -12.15
CA VAL A 92 -20.39 70.01 -12.93
C VAL A 92 -21.20 71.28 -12.69
N THR A 93 -21.35 72.11 -13.72
CA THR A 93 -22.09 73.37 -13.66
C THR A 93 -23.33 73.28 -14.55
N PRO A 94 -24.53 73.65 -14.06
CA PRO A 94 -25.71 73.71 -14.90
C PRO A 94 -25.56 74.80 -15.97
N ASP A 95 -26.07 74.52 -17.16
CA ASP A 95 -26.28 75.53 -18.21
C ASP A 95 -27.54 76.37 -17.91
N ASP A 96 -27.67 77.56 -18.50
CA ASP A 96 -28.78 78.51 -18.29
C ASP A 96 -30.15 77.90 -18.60
N SER A 97 -30.19 76.89 -19.46
CA SER A 97 -31.39 76.12 -19.82
C SER A 97 -31.81 75.06 -18.78
N LEU A 98 -30.95 74.75 -17.79
CA LEU A 98 -31.08 73.66 -16.80
C LEU A 98 -31.33 72.25 -17.38
N LYS A 99 -31.27 72.09 -18.70
CA LYS A 99 -31.45 70.81 -19.40
C LYS A 99 -30.13 70.08 -19.60
N HIS A 100 -29.05 70.84 -19.75
CA HIS A 100 -27.69 70.32 -19.93
C HIS A 100 -26.80 70.74 -18.76
N TYR A 101 -25.82 69.89 -18.47
CA TYR A 101 -24.80 70.15 -17.46
C TYR A 101 -23.43 70.15 -18.15
N ASN A 102 -22.71 71.24 -17.96
CA ASN A 102 -21.33 71.39 -18.40
C ASN A 102 -20.42 70.69 -17.40
N VAL A 103 -19.68 69.68 -17.88
CA VAL A 103 -18.72 68.95 -17.05
C VAL A 103 -17.31 69.27 -17.46
N ARG A 104 -16.58 69.87 -16.51
CA ARG A 104 -15.15 70.17 -16.60
C ARG A 104 -14.37 69.21 -15.72
N GLU A 105 -13.26 68.72 -16.27
CA GLU A 105 -12.27 67.98 -15.50
C GLU A 105 -11.03 68.85 -15.42
N THR A 106 -10.64 69.31 -14.24
CA THR A 106 -9.55 70.27 -14.06
C THR A 106 -8.39 69.64 -13.30
N VAL A 107 -7.16 69.99 -13.65
CA VAL A 107 -5.96 69.74 -12.86
C VAL A 107 -5.61 71.04 -12.13
N GLY A 108 -5.83 71.09 -10.82
CA GLY A 108 -5.86 72.37 -10.11
C GLY A 108 -7.13 73.17 -10.42
N ASN A 109 -7.13 74.47 -10.13
CA ASN A 109 -8.34 75.30 -10.25
C ASN A 109 -8.58 75.82 -11.68
N ASP A 110 -7.54 75.89 -12.52
CA ASP A 110 -7.59 76.72 -13.73
C ASP A 110 -7.19 76.00 -15.04
N ILE A 111 -6.71 74.74 -14.96
CA ILE A 111 -6.26 73.99 -16.14
C ILE A 111 -7.23 72.87 -16.44
N ASP A 112 -7.96 72.97 -17.54
CA ASP A 112 -8.80 71.89 -18.04
C ASP A 112 -7.92 70.69 -18.46
N TYR A 113 -8.07 69.57 -17.76
CA TYR A 113 -7.45 68.29 -18.08
C TYR A 113 -7.91 67.77 -19.46
N ARG A 114 -9.15 68.10 -19.83
CA ARG A 114 -9.80 67.73 -21.10
C ARG A 114 -10.81 68.78 -21.53
N SER A 115 -11.16 68.75 -22.81
CA SER A 115 -12.26 69.53 -23.35
C SER A 115 -13.54 69.30 -22.52
N PRO A 116 -14.21 70.38 -22.07
CA PRO A 116 -15.48 70.28 -21.38
C PRO A 116 -16.50 69.51 -22.22
N THR A 117 -17.38 68.76 -21.55
CA THR A 117 -18.45 68.04 -22.23
C THR A 117 -19.80 68.35 -21.61
N GLU A 118 -20.78 68.57 -22.46
CA GLU A 118 -22.18 68.71 -22.08
C GLU A 118 -22.83 67.32 -21.96
N ILE A 119 -23.58 67.12 -20.88
CA ILE A 119 -24.38 65.91 -20.65
C ILE A 119 -25.82 66.30 -20.31
N SER A 120 -26.78 65.45 -20.69
CA SER A 120 -28.17 65.65 -20.28
C SER A 120 -28.37 65.32 -18.80
N ARG A 121 -29.43 65.86 -18.20
CA ARG A 121 -29.83 65.53 -16.83
C ARG A 121 -30.04 64.02 -16.63
N GLU A 122 -30.68 63.34 -17.58
CA GLU A 122 -30.96 61.91 -17.49
C GLU A 122 -29.67 61.08 -17.50
N GLU A 123 -28.68 61.47 -18.31
CA GLU A 123 -27.38 60.79 -18.35
C GLU A 123 -26.59 60.98 -17.06
N LEU A 124 -26.62 62.18 -16.48
CA LEU A 124 -26.01 62.45 -15.17
C LEU A 124 -26.64 61.60 -14.06
N LEU A 125 -27.97 61.55 -14.01
CA LEU A 125 -28.70 60.74 -13.02
C LEU A 125 -28.35 59.26 -13.14
N ARG A 126 -28.37 58.70 -14.36
CA ARG A 126 -27.97 57.31 -14.60
C ARG A 126 -26.53 57.03 -14.18
N PHE A 127 -25.63 58.00 -14.35
CA PHE A 127 -24.25 57.86 -13.91
C PHE A 127 -24.14 57.86 -12.38
N GLN A 128 -24.83 58.78 -11.70
CA GLN A 128 -24.88 58.85 -10.24
C GLN A 128 -25.46 57.57 -9.62
N GLU A 129 -26.55 57.03 -10.20
CA GLU A 129 -27.13 55.76 -9.76
C GLU A 129 -26.14 54.60 -9.86
N ARG A 130 -25.45 54.46 -11.01
CA ARG A 130 -24.43 53.41 -11.19
C ARG A 130 -23.28 53.56 -10.21
N GLN A 131 -22.83 54.78 -9.97
CA GLN A 131 -21.77 55.05 -9.00
C GLN A 131 -22.22 54.68 -7.59
N ALA A 132 -23.42 55.09 -7.18
CA ALA A 132 -23.99 54.76 -5.87
C ALA A 132 -24.12 53.24 -5.64
N ILE A 133 -24.57 52.49 -6.65
CA ILE A 133 -24.65 51.02 -6.59
C ILE A 133 -23.25 50.40 -6.43
N SER A 134 -22.27 50.87 -7.23
CA SER A 134 -20.89 50.39 -7.14
C SER A 134 -20.27 50.68 -5.77
N ASP A 135 -20.48 51.88 -5.25
CA ASP A 135 -19.98 52.31 -3.94
C ASP A 135 -20.67 51.51 -2.81
N TYR A 136 -21.97 51.23 -2.92
CA TYR A 136 -22.70 50.37 -2.00
C TYR A 136 -22.11 48.96 -1.92
N TYR A 137 -21.89 48.30 -3.07
CA TYR A 137 -21.28 46.96 -3.08
C TYR A 137 -19.82 46.96 -2.63
N ARG A 138 -19.06 48.04 -2.90
CA ARG A 138 -17.69 48.21 -2.43
C ARG A 138 -17.63 48.37 -0.90
N LEU A 139 -18.53 49.15 -0.31
CA LEU A 139 -18.65 49.29 1.13
C LEU A 139 -19.03 47.95 1.78
N LYS A 140 -19.94 47.21 1.12
CA LYS A 140 -20.38 45.88 1.56
C LYS A 140 -19.25 44.85 1.52
N SER A 141 -18.43 44.83 0.46
CA SER A 141 -17.27 43.92 0.36
C SER A 141 -16.13 44.29 1.31
N GLN A 142 -16.07 45.55 1.77
CA GLN A 142 -15.18 46.02 2.83
C GLN A 142 -15.68 45.69 4.25
N GLY A 143 -16.74 44.87 4.38
CA GLY A 143 -17.22 44.38 5.69
C GLY A 143 -18.32 45.22 6.33
N GLY A 144 -18.92 46.19 5.61
CA GLY A 144 -20.00 47.04 6.11
C GLY A 144 -21.38 46.36 6.15
N VAL A 145 -21.51 45.21 6.82
CA VAL A 145 -22.81 44.57 7.05
C VAL A 145 -23.10 44.55 8.55
N ALA A 146 -24.00 45.44 8.97
CA ALA A 146 -24.67 45.50 10.28
C ALA A 146 -23.79 45.90 11.50
N GLY A 147 -23.70 47.20 11.75
CA GLY A 147 -23.21 47.78 13.01
C GLY A 147 -22.57 49.16 12.78
N LEU A 148 -22.73 50.06 13.75
CA LEU A 148 -22.18 51.44 13.78
C LEU A 148 -20.83 51.53 13.04
N GLY A 149 -20.73 52.47 12.10
CA GLY A 149 -19.60 52.59 11.18
C GLY A 149 -18.25 52.48 11.89
N ALA A 150 -17.59 51.34 11.75
CA ALA A 150 -16.26 51.14 12.28
C ALA A 150 -15.26 51.85 11.35
N GLN A 151 -14.41 52.72 11.92
CA GLN A 151 -13.35 53.39 11.16
C GLN A 151 -12.51 52.35 10.38
N PRO A 152 -12.15 52.64 9.12
CA PRO A 152 -11.22 51.81 8.35
C PRO A 152 -9.94 51.57 9.14
N GLY A 153 -9.60 50.29 9.41
CA GLY A 153 -8.39 49.91 10.16
C GLY A 153 -8.62 49.44 11.61
N SER A 154 -9.86 49.46 12.12
CA SER A 154 -10.17 48.87 13.44
C SER A 154 -10.32 47.34 13.39
N ALA A 155 -9.98 46.65 14.47
CA ALA A 155 -10.10 45.18 14.58
C ALA A 155 -11.54 44.66 14.43
N GLN A 156 -12.55 45.51 14.60
CA GLN A 156 -13.96 45.19 14.33
C GLN A 156 -14.30 45.18 12.83
N ALA A 157 -13.62 45.97 12.01
CA ALA A 157 -13.82 46.01 10.56
C ALA A 157 -13.18 44.82 9.80
N GLN A 158 -12.31 44.05 10.47
CA GLN A 158 -11.60 42.90 9.89
C GLN A 158 -12.26 41.54 10.17
N ARG A 159 -13.41 41.51 10.84
CA ARG A 159 -14.12 40.25 11.15
C ARG A 159 -14.96 39.80 9.95
N LEU A 160 -14.80 38.54 9.55
CA LEU A 160 -15.54 37.95 8.43
C LEU A 160 -17.05 37.79 8.73
N ILE A 161 -17.41 37.62 10.02
CA ILE A 161 -18.79 37.44 10.49
C ILE A 161 -19.02 38.40 11.68
N PRO A 162 -19.97 39.35 11.60
CA PRO A 162 -20.35 40.21 12.72
C PRO A 162 -21.16 39.45 13.78
N LYS A 163 -21.26 40.01 14.99
CA LYS A 163 -22.11 39.42 16.05
C LYS A 163 -23.57 39.51 15.61
N ILE A 164 -24.26 38.38 15.61
CA ILE A 164 -25.67 38.31 15.20
C ILE A 164 -26.54 38.49 16.45
N ASP A 165 -27.44 39.47 16.43
CA ASP A 165 -28.45 39.66 17.46
C ASP A 165 -29.66 38.77 17.18
N ILE A 166 -30.05 37.96 18.17
CA ILE A 166 -31.16 37.01 18.09
C ILE A 166 -32.37 37.43 18.94
N GLY A 167 -32.36 38.65 19.49
CA GLY A 167 -33.49 39.25 20.19
C GLY A 167 -33.64 38.85 21.66
N PRO A 168 -34.65 39.40 22.35
CA PRO A 168 -34.77 39.34 23.82
C PRO A 168 -35.21 37.97 24.36
N VAL A 169 -35.83 37.12 23.54
CA VAL A 169 -36.22 35.76 23.95
C VAL A 169 -34.99 34.88 24.18
N ALA A 170 -33.97 35.05 23.35
CA ALA A 170 -32.70 34.34 23.48
C ALA A 170 -31.94 34.72 24.76
N ASP A 171 -32.07 35.97 25.21
CA ASP A 171 -31.44 36.47 26.43
C ASP A 171 -31.89 35.66 27.67
N ARG A 172 -33.19 35.32 27.74
CA ARG A 172 -33.75 34.52 28.83
C ARG A 172 -33.28 33.07 28.84
N ILE A 173 -33.04 32.48 27.67
CA ILE A 173 -32.71 31.06 27.52
C ILE A 173 -31.20 30.82 27.59
N PHE A 174 -30.41 31.69 26.96
CA PHE A 174 -28.97 31.52 26.75
C PHE A 174 -28.10 32.50 27.56
N GLY A 175 -28.71 33.43 28.32
CA GLY A 175 -27.98 34.40 29.13
C GLY A 175 -27.19 35.40 28.29
N GLY A 176 -27.73 35.76 27.12
CA GLY A 176 -27.20 36.78 26.22
C GLY A 176 -27.91 36.76 24.86
N ARG A 177 -27.92 37.92 24.19
CA ARG A 177 -28.62 38.14 22.90
C ARG A 177 -27.75 38.00 21.66
N TYR A 178 -26.45 37.74 21.83
CA TYR A 178 -25.48 37.73 20.72
C TYR A 178 -24.94 36.34 20.44
N ILE A 179 -24.81 36.04 19.15
CA ILE A 179 -24.05 34.92 18.61
C ILE A 179 -22.68 35.45 18.18
N ASP A 180 -21.60 34.93 18.77
CA ASP A 180 -20.21 35.18 18.34
C ASP A 180 -19.65 33.90 17.72
N ILE A 181 -19.46 33.89 16.39
CA ILE A 181 -18.89 32.76 15.65
C ILE A 181 -17.53 33.18 15.10
N ARG A 182 -16.50 32.38 15.40
CA ARG A 182 -15.12 32.60 15.01
C ARG A 182 -14.63 31.41 14.19
N PRO A 183 -14.75 31.46 12.86
CA PRO A 183 -14.12 30.48 11.98
C PRO A 183 -12.62 30.78 11.87
N ALA A 184 -11.81 29.74 11.90
CA ALA A 184 -10.37 29.74 11.66
C ALA A 184 -10.00 28.54 10.79
N GLY A 185 -8.89 28.63 10.08
CA GLY A 185 -8.40 27.56 9.20
C GLY A 185 -8.37 27.95 7.73
N SER A 186 -8.36 26.97 6.84
CA SER A 186 -8.24 27.15 5.40
C SER A 186 -9.13 26.19 4.62
N LEU A 187 -9.60 26.66 3.47
CA LEU A 187 -10.31 25.86 2.49
C LEU A 187 -9.57 26.00 1.16
N THR A 188 -9.09 24.87 0.63
CA THR A 188 -8.50 24.80 -0.71
C THR A 188 -9.41 23.99 -1.62
N LEU A 189 -9.79 24.57 -2.74
CA LEU A 189 -10.56 23.91 -3.78
C LEU A 189 -9.69 23.77 -5.02
N LYS A 190 -9.55 22.56 -5.54
CA LYS A 190 -8.81 22.28 -6.78
C LYS A 190 -9.78 21.68 -7.79
N ALA A 191 -9.98 22.38 -8.89
CA ALA A 191 -10.75 21.92 -10.03
C ALA A 191 -9.81 21.82 -11.25
N GLY A 192 -9.89 20.73 -12.00
CA GLY A 192 -9.09 20.51 -13.20
C GLY A 192 -9.70 19.42 -14.07
N ALA A 193 -9.14 19.23 -15.26
CA ALA A 193 -9.51 18.13 -16.15
C ALA A 193 -8.24 17.39 -16.58
N ARG A 194 -8.28 16.06 -16.57
CA ARG A 194 -7.18 15.20 -17.01
C ARG A 194 -7.63 14.41 -18.22
N PHE A 195 -6.93 14.56 -19.32
CA PHE A 195 -7.14 13.77 -20.53
C PHE A 195 -5.93 12.86 -20.72
N ASN A 196 -6.16 11.56 -20.81
CA ASN A 196 -5.12 10.57 -21.07
C ASN A 196 -5.43 9.83 -22.36
N THR A 197 -4.41 9.66 -23.21
CA THR A 197 -4.52 8.90 -24.45
C THR A 197 -3.56 7.73 -24.44
N ASN A 198 -4.08 6.52 -24.36
CA ASN A 198 -3.32 5.27 -24.46
C ASN A 198 -3.55 4.65 -25.84
N ARG A 199 -2.52 4.64 -26.68
CA ARG A 199 -2.58 4.10 -28.06
C ARG A 199 -2.37 2.58 -28.14
N ASN A 200 -2.68 1.84 -27.06
CA ASN A 200 -2.62 0.39 -27.09
C ASN A 200 -3.68 -0.15 -28.07
N PRO A 201 -3.28 -0.85 -29.16
CA PRO A 201 -4.22 -1.38 -30.15
C PRO A 201 -5.13 -2.49 -29.59
N ALA A 202 -4.77 -3.10 -28.46
CA ALA A 202 -5.64 -4.04 -27.76
C ALA A 202 -6.86 -3.36 -27.10
N LEU A 203 -6.82 -2.04 -26.92
CA LEU A 203 -7.95 -1.25 -26.42
C LEU A 203 -8.79 -0.73 -27.61
N THR A 204 -10.11 -0.73 -27.43
CA THR A 204 -11.02 -0.12 -28.42
C THR A 204 -10.76 1.39 -28.55
N LEU A 205 -10.97 1.97 -29.73
CA LEU A 205 -10.70 3.39 -30.01
C LEU A 205 -11.35 4.36 -29.01
N ARG A 206 -12.52 4.00 -28.45
CA ARG A 206 -13.20 4.79 -27.40
C ARG A 206 -12.49 4.72 -26.04
N GLN A 207 -11.86 3.59 -25.71
CA GLN A 207 -11.11 3.39 -24.47
C GLN A 207 -9.67 3.92 -24.55
N GLN A 208 -9.18 4.22 -25.75
CA GLN A 208 -7.86 4.82 -25.95
C GLN A 208 -7.81 6.28 -25.49
N SER A 209 -8.94 6.98 -25.38
CA SER A 209 -8.99 8.36 -24.88
C SER A 209 -9.96 8.47 -23.72
N VAL A 210 -9.45 8.77 -22.52
CA VAL A 210 -10.24 8.92 -21.30
C VAL A 210 -10.02 10.34 -20.76
N GLY A 211 -11.11 11.05 -20.53
CA GLY A 211 -11.13 12.36 -19.88
C GLY A 211 -11.81 12.27 -18.52
N ASP A 212 -11.21 12.87 -17.50
CA ASP A 212 -11.73 12.89 -16.15
C ASP A 212 -11.74 14.32 -15.59
N PHE A 213 -12.77 14.66 -14.81
CA PHE A 213 -12.88 15.93 -14.11
C PHE A 213 -12.41 15.75 -12.67
N ILE A 214 -11.31 16.42 -12.34
CA ILE A 214 -10.71 16.36 -11.01
C ILE A 214 -11.30 17.49 -10.18
N PHE A 215 -11.99 17.13 -9.11
CA PHE A 215 -12.47 18.06 -8.09
C PHE A 215 -12.05 17.59 -6.70
N GLU A 216 -11.08 18.28 -6.11
CA GLU A 216 -10.58 18.00 -4.77
C GLU A 216 -10.91 19.17 -3.85
N GLN A 217 -11.52 18.86 -2.70
CA GLN A 217 -11.74 19.81 -1.62
C GLN A 217 -10.83 19.44 -0.46
N ASN A 218 -10.06 20.40 0.03
CA ASN A 218 -9.25 20.26 1.24
C ASN A 218 -9.74 21.29 2.26
N LEU A 219 -10.48 20.83 3.25
CA LEU A 219 -11.10 21.62 4.30
C LEU A 219 -10.31 21.37 5.59
N ASN A 220 -9.71 22.41 6.15
CA ASN A 220 -9.15 22.40 7.51
C ASN A 220 -9.79 23.57 8.24
N LEU A 221 -10.84 23.29 9.02
CA LEU A 221 -11.65 24.30 9.68
C LEU A 221 -11.69 24.05 11.18
N ASN A 222 -11.51 25.12 11.94
CA ASN A 222 -11.77 25.20 13.36
C ASN A 222 -12.77 26.33 13.58
N LEU A 223 -13.97 26.00 14.04
CA LEU A 223 -15.04 26.95 14.29
C LEU A 223 -15.39 26.91 15.78
N SER A 224 -15.25 28.05 16.43
CA SER A 224 -15.71 28.25 17.80
C SER A 224 -16.85 29.26 17.81
N GLY A 225 -17.97 28.88 18.42
CA GLY A 225 -19.17 29.71 18.53
C GLY A 225 -19.61 29.81 19.98
N THR A 226 -20.07 30.99 20.41
CA THR A 226 -20.74 31.16 21.70
C THR A 226 -22.05 31.91 21.52
N VAL A 227 -23.12 31.42 22.14
CA VAL A 227 -24.42 32.09 22.19
C VAL A 227 -24.70 32.46 23.64
N GLY A 228 -24.67 33.77 23.93
CA GLY A 228 -24.77 34.27 25.30
C GLY A 228 -23.68 33.71 26.22
N THR A 229 -24.08 33.24 27.39
CA THR A 229 -23.18 32.68 28.42
C THR A 229 -23.32 31.17 28.60
N LYS A 230 -24.43 30.58 28.12
CA LYS A 230 -24.78 29.18 28.39
C LYS A 230 -24.43 28.20 27.27
N LEU A 231 -24.20 28.65 26.03
CA LEU A 231 -24.05 27.76 24.88
C LEU A 231 -22.71 28.00 24.17
N LYS A 232 -21.94 26.92 24.02
CA LYS A 232 -20.67 26.90 23.30
C LYS A 232 -20.69 25.82 22.22
N LEU A 233 -20.35 26.18 21.00
CA LEU A 233 -20.17 25.30 19.86
C LEU A 233 -18.69 25.23 19.52
N THR A 234 -18.16 24.03 19.35
CA THR A 234 -16.81 23.79 18.83
C THR A 234 -16.92 22.79 17.70
N PHE A 235 -16.41 23.15 16.52
CA PHE A 235 -16.44 22.31 15.33
C PHE A 235 -15.06 22.34 14.67
N ASN A 236 -14.37 21.21 14.75
CA ASN A 236 -13.08 20.97 14.12
C ASN A 236 -13.27 19.92 13.04
N TYR A 237 -12.90 20.25 11.81
CA TYR A 237 -13.06 19.36 10.67
C TYR A 237 -11.87 19.48 9.72
N ASP A 238 -11.18 18.36 9.53
CA ASP A 238 -10.11 18.19 8.56
C ASP A 238 -10.42 17.02 7.61
N THR A 239 -10.55 17.33 6.32
CA THR A 239 -10.74 16.30 5.26
C THR A 239 -9.56 15.35 5.10
N LYS A 240 -8.38 15.70 5.64
CA LYS A 240 -7.13 14.93 5.57
C LYS A 240 -6.68 14.40 6.93
N ALA A 241 -7.56 14.41 7.94
CA ALA A 241 -7.28 13.77 9.22
C ALA A 241 -6.91 12.30 9.02
N ALA A 242 -5.85 11.84 9.71
CA ALA A 242 -5.46 10.44 9.70
C ALA A 242 -6.42 9.56 10.52
N PHE A 243 -7.09 10.17 11.50
CA PHE A 243 -8.03 9.49 12.39
C PHE A 243 -9.38 10.20 12.47
N ASP A 244 -10.47 9.42 12.50
CA ASP A 244 -11.83 9.97 12.56
C ASP A 244 -12.14 10.74 13.86
N PHE A 245 -11.37 10.53 14.93
CA PHE A 245 -11.54 11.26 16.19
C PHE A 245 -10.97 12.69 16.18
N ASP A 246 -10.16 13.04 15.17
CA ASP A 246 -9.66 14.40 14.99
C ASP A 246 -10.78 15.34 14.52
N ASN A 247 -11.79 14.77 13.84
CA ASN A 247 -13.01 15.46 13.44
C ASN A 247 -13.97 15.53 14.62
N GLN A 248 -14.01 16.69 15.27
CA GLN A 248 -14.74 16.91 16.50
C GLN A 248 -15.87 17.90 16.30
N MET A 249 -17.09 17.50 16.63
CA MET A 249 -18.23 18.38 16.74
C MET A 249 -18.73 18.30 18.17
N LYS A 250 -18.75 19.42 18.86
CA LYS A 250 -19.18 19.50 20.24
C LYS A 250 -20.06 20.70 20.48
N PHE A 251 -21.23 20.44 21.02
CA PHE A 251 -22.17 21.45 21.47
C PHE A 251 -22.33 21.30 22.98
N ASP A 252 -21.97 22.35 23.72
CA ASP A 252 -22.03 22.40 25.18
C ASP A 252 -23.08 23.41 25.61
N TYR A 253 -24.07 22.94 26.37
CA TYR A 253 -24.95 23.79 27.16
C TYR A 253 -24.60 23.67 28.63
N VAL A 254 -24.42 24.81 29.31
CA VAL A 254 -24.14 24.90 30.75
C VAL A 254 -25.27 25.67 31.43
N GLY A 255 -26.01 24.96 32.29
CA GLY A 255 -27.05 25.55 33.13
C GLY A 255 -26.48 26.35 34.29
N GLN A 256 -27.30 27.16 34.94
CA GLN A 256 -26.92 27.85 36.16
C GLN A 256 -26.81 26.89 37.34
N PRO A 257 -26.13 27.29 38.44
CA PRO A 257 -26.02 26.46 39.64
C PRO A 257 -27.35 26.10 40.31
N THR A 258 -28.45 26.74 39.93
CA THR A 258 -29.81 26.46 40.40
C THR A 258 -30.60 25.54 39.47
N ASP A 259 -30.11 25.30 38.25
CA ASP A 259 -30.84 24.52 37.24
C ASP A 259 -30.71 23.01 37.52
N ILE A 260 -31.80 22.26 37.28
CA ILE A 260 -31.80 20.79 37.36
C ILE A 260 -30.84 20.23 36.30
N LEU A 261 -30.94 20.72 35.06
CA LEU A 261 -30.01 20.37 33.98
C LEU A 261 -28.73 21.20 34.12
N ARG A 262 -27.64 20.57 34.56
CA ARG A 262 -26.33 21.20 34.75
C ARG A 262 -25.56 21.33 33.45
N LYS A 263 -25.57 20.26 32.66
CA LYS A 263 -24.81 20.19 31.43
C LYS A 263 -25.49 19.31 30.40
N LEU A 264 -25.49 19.74 29.14
CA LEU A 264 -25.91 18.92 28.01
C LEU A 264 -24.84 19.04 26.91
N ASP A 265 -24.15 17.94 26.65
CA ASP A 265 -23.14 17.83 25.60
C ASP A 265 -23.72 17.02 24.43
N LEU A 266 -23.59 17.52 23.20
CA LEU A 266 -23.95 16.80 21.98
C LEU A 266 -22.72 16.66 21.07
N GLY A 267 -22.61 15.51 20.40
CA GLY A 267 -21.49 15.16 19.53
C GLY A 267 -20.39 14.42 20.30
N ASN A 268 -19.15 14.89 20.27
CA ASN A 268 -18.04 14.23 20.95
C ASN A 268 -18.15 14.36 22.48
N VAL A 269 -18.47 13.26 23.15
CA VAL A 269 -18.66 13.15 24.60
C VAL A 269 -17.72 12.12 25.21
N SER A 270 -17.50 12.22 26.52
CA SER A 270 -16.73 11.24 27.30
C SER A 270 -17.37 11.02 28.66
N MET A 271 -17.23 9.81 29.18
CA MET A 271 -17.74 9.42 30.49
C MET A 271 -16.66 8.67 31.26
N PRO A 272 -15.60 9.34 31.73
CA PRO A 272 -14.65 8.69 32.62
C PRO A 272 -15.38 8.30 33.93
N LEU A 273 -15.14 7.07 34.40
CA LEU A 273 -15.66 6.55 35.66
C LEU A 273 -14.49 6.27 36.60
N ASN A 274 -14.66 6.55 37.90
CA ASN A 274 -13.62 6.36 38.92
C ASN A 274 -13.60 4.93 39.50
N ASN A 275 -14.13 3.94 38.78
CA ASN A 275 -14.23 2.54 39.24
C ASN A 275 -13.34 1.65 38.37
N SER A 276 -12.59 0.73 38.98
CA SER A 276 -11.74 -0.24 38.27
C SER A 276 -12.52 -1.38 37.61
N LEU A 277 -13.74 -1.69 38.09
CA LEU A 277 -14.56 -2.79 37.56
C LEU A 277 -15.32 -2.41 36.28
N ILE A 278 -15.62 -1.12 36.10
CA ILE A 278 -16.35 -0.61 34.94
C ILE A 278 -15.61 0.61 34.42
N THR A 279 -14.88 0.42 33.32
CA THR A 279 -14.23 1.50 32.60
C THR A 279 -15.26 2.24 31.76
N GLY A 280 -15.45 3.53 32.01
CA GLY A 280 -16.34 4.35 31.20
C GLY A 280 -15.76 4.67 29.82
N GLY A 281 -16.61 4.85 28.82
CA GLY A 281 -16.18 5.07 27.44
C GLY A 281 -15.55 6.45 27.20
N SER A 282 -14.42 6.47 26.52
CA SER A 282 -13.78 7.64 25.91
C SER A 282 -14.07 7.72 24.41
N ASN A 283 -14.01 8.91 23.82
CA ASN A 283 -14.24 9.14 22.38
C ASN A 283 -15.60 8.62 21.88
N LEU A 284 -16.66 9.02 22.57
CA LEU A 284 -18.03 8.68 22.23
C LEU A 284 -18.64 9.76 21.33
N PHE A 285 -19.52 9.39 20.40
CA PHE A 285 -20.33 10.36 19.66
C PHE A 285 -21.81 10.19 19.97
N GLY A 286 -22.42 11.17 20.63
CA GLY A 286 -23.81 11.11 21.03
C GLY A 286 -24.23 12.24 21.96
N ILE A 287 -25.08 11.90 22.92
CA ILE A 287 -25.72 12.85 23.82
C ILE A 287 -25.32 12.50 25.25
N LYS A 288 -24.86 13.51 26.00
CA LYS A 288 -24.58 13.39 27.44
C LYS A 288 -25.33 14.47 28.20
N ALA A 289 -26.17 14.06 29.15
CA ALA A 289 -26.90 14.95 30.03
C ALA A 289 -26.44 14.76 31.49
N GLN A 290 -26.20 15.85 32.19
CA GLN A 290 -25.90 15.87 33.62
C GLN A 290 -27.00 16.63 34.34
N MET A 291 -27.67 15.95 35.27
CA MET A 291 -28.78 16.48 36.05
C MET A 291 -28.46 16.39 37.54
N GLN A 292 -28.89 17.38 38.31
CA GLN A 292 -28.70 17.42 39.77
C GLN A 292 -30.04 17.64 40.47
N PHE A 293 -30.44 16.67 41.29
CA PHE A 293 -31.63 16.70 42.14
C PHE A 293 -31.20 16.79 43.61
N GLY A 294 -31.03 18.00 44.13
CA GLY A 294 -30.50 18.21 45.48
C GLY A 294 -29.07 17.67 45.62
N ARG A 295 -28.89 16.56 46.36
CA ARG A 295 -27.60 15.86 46.53
C ARG A 295 -27.38 14.72 45.52
N LEU A 296 -28.41 14.31 44.78
CA LEU A 296 -28.33 13.23 43.78
C LEU A 296 -27.90 13.80 42.42
N GLY A 297 -26.74 13.36 41.92
CA GLY A 297 -26.29 13.64 40.56
C GLY A 297 -26.58 12.46 39.63
N VAL A 298 -27.23 12.72 38.51
CA VAL A 298 -27.53 11.73 37.46
C VAL A 298 -26.81 12.15 36.18
N THR A 299 -25.93 11.29 35.67
CA THR A 299 -25.30 11.48 34.35
C THR A 299 -25.76 10.38 33.40
N THR A 300 -26.38 10.77 32.30
CA THR A 300 -26.89 9.86 31.27
C THR A 300 -26.13 10.07 29.98
N VAL A 301 -25.67 8.99 29.35
CA VAL A 301 -24.98 9.03 28.05
C VAL A 301 -25.63 8.03 27.09
N ALA A 302 -26.00 8.50 25.90
CA ALA A 302 -26.46 7.68 24.80
C ALA A 302 -25.61 8.02 23.58
N ALA A 303 -24.69 7.14 23.21
CA ALA A 303 -23.67 7.43 22.21
C ALA A 303 -23.16 6.16 21.52
N THR A 304 -22.59 6.34 20.33
CA THR A 304 -21.82 5.29 19.66
C THR A 304 -20.36 5.39 20.07
N LEU A 305 -19.74 4.24 20.39
CA LEU A 305 -18.31 4.14 20.65
C LEU A 305 -17.56 4.19 19.32
N ARG A 306 -16.60 5.12 19.19
CA ARG A 306 -15.78 5.29 17.98
C ARG A 306 -14.32 4.82 18.16
N GLY A 307 -14.03 4.03 19.20
CA GLY A 307 -12.69 3.49 19.45
C GLY A 307 -12.74 2.02 19.86
N SER A 308 -11.67 1.28 19.56
CA SER A 308 -11.39 -0.04 20.12
C SER A 308 -10.58 0.10 21.41
N ALA A 309 -10.82 -0.78 22.38
CA ALA A 309 -9.95 -0.94 23.53
C ALA A 309 -9.06 -2.15 23.25
N ASP A 310 -7.81 -1.89 22.88
CA ASP A 310 -6.82 -2.94 22.66
C ASP A 310 -5.92 -3.05 23.90
N GLU A 311 -5.86 -4.25 24.50
CA GLU A 311 -5.00 -4.54 25.65
C GLU A 311 -3.67 -5.12 25.16
N VAL A 312 -2.56 -4.46 25.50
CA VAL A 312 -1.21 -5.00 25.27
C VAL A 312 -0.64 -5.42 26.62
N ARG A 313 -0.39 -6.71 26.80
CA ARG A 313 0.30 -7.23 27.98
C ARG A 313 1.80 -7.20 27.77
N VAL A 314 2.46 -6.28 28.47
CA VAL A 314 3.92 -6.20 28.52
C VAL A 314 4.36 -6.93 29.80
N GLN A 315 5.14 -7.98 29.65
CA GLN A 315 5.75 -8.70 30.77
C GLN A 315 7.27 -8.52 30.67
N ASN A 316 7.91 -8.10 31.76
CA ASN A 316 9.38 -7.91 31.84
C ASN A 316 9.99 -7.01 30.74
N GLY A 317 9.27 -5.97 30.30
CA GLY A 317 9.77 -5.01 29.31
C GLY A 317 9.70 -5.47 27.86
N ALA A 318 9.19 -6.67 27.58
CA ALA A 318 8.95 -7.19 26.23
C ALA A 318 7.44 -7.40 25.99
N GLN A 319 7.02 -7.20 24.74
CA GLN A 319 5.66 -7.55 24.32
C GLN A 319 5.57 -9.07 24.23
N SER A 320 4.75 -9.69 25.07
CA SER A 320 4.50 -11.13 25.02
C SER A 320 3.30 -11.42 24.12
N ARG A 321 3.45 -12.36 23.19
CA ARG A 321 2.39 -12.81 22.28
C ARG A 321 2.33 -14.33 22.27
N THR A 322 1.17 -14.88 22.60
CA THR A 322 0.89 -16.31 22.44
C THR A 322 0.62 -16.63 20.98
N TYR A 323 1.19 -17.73 20.49
CA TYR A 323 0.95 -18.28 19.16
C TYR A 323 0.45 -19.73 19.29
N GLU A 324 -0.47 -20.11 18.41
CA GLU A 324 -0.99 -21.46 18.29
C GLU A 324 -0.80 -21.90 16.84
N LEU A 325 -0.03 -22.96 16.63
CA LEU A 325 0.32 -23.49 15.31
C LEU A 325 -0.06 -24.97 15.25
N LYS A 326 -0.71 -25.37 14.16
CA LYS A 326 -1.00 -26.78 13.91
C LYS A 326 0.24 -27.48 13.36
N ALA A 327 0.41 -28.76 13.66
CA ALA A 327 1.52 -29.56 13.12
C ALA A 327 1.57 -29.57 11.57
N SER A 328 0.42 -29.40 10.91
CA SER A 328 0.33 -29.31 9.44
C SER A 328 0.70 -27.94 8.86
N GLN A 329 0.85 -26.90 9.67
CA GLN A 329 1.16 -25.52 9.25
C GLN A 329 2.67 -25.24 9.22
N TYR A 330 3.45 -26.18 8.69
CA TYR A 330 4.87 -25.96 8.43
C TYR A 330 5.08 -25.01 7.24
N GLU A 331 6.25 -24.37 7.16
CA GLU A 331 6.63 -23.52 6.03
C GLU A 331 6.91 -24.35 4.78
N LYS A 332 5.90 -24.47 3.92
CA LYS A 332 5.98 -25.20 2.65
C LYS A 332 6.81 -24.43 1.61
N ASP A 333 7.50 -25.16 0.74
CA ASP A 333 8.19 -24.65 -0.47
C ASP A 333 9.26 -23.56 -0.19
N ARG A 334 9.83 -23.58 1.02
CA ARG A 334 10.84 -22.60 1.48
C ARG A 334 12.16 -23.24 1.92
N HIS A 335 12.09 -24.44 2.49
CA HIS A 335 13.23 -25.11 3.11
C HIS A 335 13.50 -26.47 2.46
N PHE A 336 14.75 -26.72 2.07
CA PHE A 336 15.11 -27.94 1.33
C PHE A 336 16.46 -28.50 1.76
N PHE A 337 16.53 -29.81 1.96
CA PHE A 337 17.78 -30.56 2.01
C PHE A 337 18.46 -30.54 0.63
N LEU A 338 19.79 -30.49 0.62
CA LEU A 338 20.57 -30.42 -0.63
C LEU A 338 20.67 -31.76 -1.38
N ALA A 339 20.45 -32.89 -0.70
CA ALA A 339 20.44 -34.25 -1.22
C ALA A 339 19.84 -35.21 -0.20
N GLN A 340 19.50 -36.42 -0.62
CA GLN A 340 18.96 -37.45 0.28
C GLN A 340 19.96 -37.84 1.38
N TYR A 341 21.26 -37.76 1.08
CA TYR A 341 22.33 -37.98 2.05
C TYR A 341 22.18 -37.07 3.29
N PHE A 342 21.97 -35.77 3.10
CA PHE A 342 21.84 -34.82 4.22
C PHE A 342 20.56 -35.07 5.01
N ARG A 343 19.46 -35.36 4.32
CA ARG A 343 18.19 -35.72 4.96
C ARG A 343 18.31 -36.96 5.84
N ASP A 344 18.89 -38.05 5.31
CA ASP A 344 19.05 -39.32 6.02
C ASP A 344 20.00 -39.20 7.23
N GLN A 345 20.88 -38.20 7.25
CA GLN A 345 21.83 -37.92 8.33
C GLN A 345 21.35 -36.84 9.32
N TYR A 346 20.34 -36.05 8.96
CA TYR A 346 19.88 -34.90 9.76
C TYR A 346 19.55 -35.29 11.21
N ASP A 347 18.66 -36.26 11.40
CA ASP A 347 18.25 -36.70 12.74
C ASP A 347 19.38 -37.37 13.52
N GLN A 348 20.32 -38.02 12.83
CA GLN A 348 21.47 -38.69 13.45
C GLN A 348 22.47 -37.67 13.98
N ASN A 349 22.77 -36.64 13.19
CA ASN A 349 23.68 -35.55 13.55
C ASN A 349 23.14 -34.69 14.70
N LEU A 350 21.83 -34.71 14.93
CA LEU A 350 21.14 -33.97 15.99
C LEU A 350 20.86 -34.82 17.24
N ARG A 351 21.44 -36.03 17.37
CA ARG A 351 21.24 -36.86 18.58
C ARG A 351 21.90 -36.25 19.82
N GLY A 352 23.08 -35.65 19.65
CA GLY A 352 23.91 -35.11 20.74
C GLY A 352 23.82 -33.61 20.96
N LEU A 353 22.63 -32.99 20.79
CA LEU A 353 22.42 -31.56 21.12
C LEU A 353 22.92 -31.26 22.54
N PRO A 354 23.62 -30.14 22.78
CA PRO A 354 23.69 -28.93 21.94
C PRO A 354 24.66 -29.00 20.75
N THR A 355 25.57 -29.96 20.72
CA THR A 355 26.58 -30.05 19.65
C THR A 355 26.05 -30.82 18.44
N VAL A 356 26.16 -30.23 17.25
CA VAL A 356 25.85 -30.92 15.99
C VAL A 356 26.96 -31.91 15.65
N GLN A 357 26.64 -33.21 15.65
CA GLN A 357 27.60 -34.29 15.38
C GLN A 357 27.76 -34.54 13.87
N SER A 358 28.15 -33.50 13.12
CA SER A 358 28.34 -33.58 11.67
C SER A 358 29.82 -33.42 11.29
N GLY A 359 30.34 -34.34 10.46
CA GLY A 359 31.65 -34.21 9.81
C GLY A 359 31.61 -33.45 8.48
N ILE A 360 30.47 -32.84 8.14
CA ILE A 360 30.20 -32.18 6.87
C ILE A 360 30.43 -30.67 7.02
N SER A 361 31.06 -30.06 6.02
CA SER A 361 31.12 -28.61 5.89
C SER A 361 30.94 -28.19 4.44
N ILE A 362 29.84 -27.51 4.13
CA ILE A 362 29.59 -26.95 2.80
C ILE A 362 30.49 -25.74 2.56
N THR A 363 31.31 -25.81 1.52
CA THR A 363 32.28 -24.75 1.16
C THR A 363 31.73 -23.80 0.11
N ARG A 364 30.82 -24.27 -0.74
CA ARG A 364 30.20 -23.47 -1.80
C ARG A 364 28.80 -23.97 -2.07
N LEU A 365 27.86 -23.05 -2.25
CA LEU A 365 26.49 -23.34 -2.67
C LEU A 365 26.09 -22.32 -3.74
N GLU A 366 25.53 -22.81 -4.83
CA GLU A 366 24.96 -22.01 -5.90
C GLU A 366 23.51 -22.45 -6.10
N VAL A 367 22.59 -21.50 -6.03
CA VAL A 367 21.15 -21.76 -6.09
C VAL A 367 20.57 -21.07 -7.31
N TYR A 368 19.72 -21.79 -8.03
CA TYR A 368 19.12 -21.34 -9.27
C TYR A 368 17.60 -21.52 -9.23
N ILE A 369 16.87 -20.47 -9.60
CA ILE A 369 15.39 -20.46 -9.70
C ILE A 369 14.99 -20.08 -11.12
N THR A 370 13.84 -20.56 -11.61
CA THR A 370 13.22 -20.09 -12.85
C THR A 370 13.17 -18.55 -12.91
N ASN A 371 13.52 -17.97 -14.06
CA ASN A 371 13.43 -16.53 -14.27
C ASN A 371 12.04 -16.11 -14.77
N ASP A 372 11.16 -15.72 -13.86
CA ASP A 372 9.80 -15.26 -14.20
C ASP A 372 9.72 -13.73 -14.41
N ASN A 373 10.70 -12.98 -13.87
CA ASN A 373 10.62 -11.52 -13.73
C ASN A 373 11.37 -10.73 -14.82
N ARG A 374 11.60 -11.32 -16.00
CA ARG A 374 12.33 -10.69 -17.13
C ARG A 374 13.69 -10.08 -16.76
N THR A 375 14.29 -10.49 -15.64
CA THR A 375 15.64 -10.03 -15.25
C THR A 375 16.65 -10.54 -16.26
N THR A 376 17.63 -9.73 -16.66
CA THR A 376 18.62 -10.10 -17.69
C THR A 376 19.94 -10.61 -17.11
N ASP A 377 20.16 -10.41 -15.80
CA ASP A 377 21.46 -10.63 -15.18
C ASP A 377 21.63 -12.07 -14.68
N ASN A 378 22.88 -12.58 -14.78
CA ASN A 378 23.29 -13.90 -14.27
C ASN A 378 22.38 -15.08 -14.68
N LEU A 379 21.81 -14.99 -15.88
CA LEU A 379 20.96 -16.05 -16.43
C LEU A 379 21.78 -17.18 -17.03
N ARG A 380 21.35 -18.42 -16.79
CA ARG A 380 21.94 -19.64 -17.37
C ARG A 380 20.84 -20.57 -17.88
N ASN A 381 21.14 -21.31 -18.95
CA ASN A 381 20.35 -22.48 -19.30
C ASN A 381 20.72 -23.61 -18.34
N VAL A 382 19.73 -24.15 -17.65
CA VAL A 382 19.92 -25.14 -16.60
C VAL A 382 19.08 -26.36 -16.91
N VAL A 383 19.69 -27.54 -16.74
CA VAL A 383 18.96 -28.80 -16.58
C VAL A 383 19.19 -29.27 -15.16
N ALA A 384 18.14 -29.22 -14.34
CA ALA A 384 18.16 -29.73 -12.98
C ALA A 384 17.61 -31.15 -12.98
N LEU A 385 18.39 -32.12 -12.49
CA LEU A 385 18.00 -33.54 -12.48
C LEU A 385 17.74 -34.06 -11.07
N ALA A 386 16.67 -34.84 -10.91
CA ALA A 386 16.23 -35.42 -9.65
C ALA A 386 17.26 -36.39 -9.07
N ASP A 387 17.81 -37.27 -9.91
CA ASP A 387 18.73 -38.32 -9.46
C ASP A 387 20.20 -37.91 -9.47
N LEU A 388 20.54 -36.66 -9.82
CA LEU A 388 21.95 -36.25 -9.90
C LEU A 388 22.64 -36.49 -8.55
N ALA A 389 23.82 -37.11 -8.63
CA ALA A 389 24.71 -37.34 -7.50
C ALA A 389 24.15 -38.16 -6.32
N GLU A 390 23.03 -38.87 -6.50
CA GLU A 390 22.45 -39.75 -5.48
C GLU A 390 23.05 -41.15 -5.57
N PRO A 391 23.85 -41.60 -4.58
CA PRO A 391 24.54 -42.89 -4.63
C PRO A 391 23.66 -44.06 -4.21
N ARG A 392 22.63 -43.81 -3.39
CA ARG A 392 21.78 -44.83 -2.80
C ARG A 392 20.70 -45.27 -3.77
N ARG A 393 20.66 -46.57 -4.09
CA ARG A 393 19.65 -47.13 -5.00
C ARG A 393 18.25 -46.98 -4.43
N ASP A 394 18.04 -47.09 -3.13
CA ASP A 394 16.71 -46.99 -2.52
C ASP A 394 16.19 -45.55 -2.38
N ARG A 395 16.93 -44.55 -2.88
CA ARG A 395 16.58 -43.13 -2.82
C ARG A 395 16.43 -42.46 -4.19
N THR A 396 16.83 -43.12 -5.28
CA THR A 396 16.68 -42.59 -6.64
C THR A 396 15.31 -42.87 -7.24
N LEU A 397 14.93 -42.09 -8.24
CA LEU A 397 13.75 -42.26 -9.07
C LEU A 397 13.95 -43.38 -10.11
N ARG A 398 15.16 -43.46 -10.69
CA ARG A 398 15.60 -44.44 -11.69
C ARG A 398 16.69 -45.31 -11.09
N SER A 399 16.50 -46.63 -11.13
CA SER A 399 17.47 -47.59 -10.56
C SER A 399 18.67 -47.83 -11.48
N GLN A 400 18.54 -47.49 -12.76
CA GLN A 400 19.51 -47.75 -13.84
C GLN A 400 20.78 -46.91 -13.72
N PHE A 401 20.74 -45.80 -12.99
CA PHE A 401 21.92 -44.96 -12.74
C PHE A 401 22.74 -45.40 -11.53
N TYR A 402 22.26 -46.36 -10.75
CA TYR A 402 23.00 -46.88 -9.61
C TYR A 402 24.33 -47.50 -10.06
N ASN A 403 25.42 -47.11 -9.40
CA ASN A 403 26.76 -47.60 -9.73
C ASN A 403 27.04 -48.95 -9.04
N GLN A 404 26.82 -50.04 -9.78
CA GLN A 404 27.04 -51.41 -9.28
C GLN A 404 28.52 -51.76 -9.08
N THR A 405 29.42 -51.10 -9.80
CA THR A 405 30.86 -51.43 -9.84
C THR A 405 31.63 -50.87 -8.62
N GLY A 406 31.04 -49.95 -7.85
CA GLY A 406 31.69 -49.28 -6.72
C GLY A 406 31.82 -50.12 -5.43
N GLY A 407 31.47 -51.41 -5.44
CA GLY A 407 31.60 -52.32 -4.29
C GLY A 407 30.80 -51.94 -3.05
N THR A 408 30.00 -50.87 -3.11
CA THR A 408 29.24 -50.34 -1.98
C THR A 408 27.86 -50.98 -1.98
N ALA A 409 27.34 -51.37 -0.81
CA ALA A 409 26.00 -51.95 -0.73
C ALA A 409 24.96 -50.93 -1.21
N ALA A 410 23.93 -51.41 -1.94
CA ALA A 410 22.93 -50.57 -2.60
C ALA A 410 22.14 -49.60 -1.68
N VAL A 411 22.22 -49.83 -0.36
CA VAL A 411 21.49 -49.11 0.69
C VAL A 411 22.46 -48.44 1.69
N ALA A 412 23.77 -48.57 1.51
CA ALA A 412 24.74 -47.93 2.40
C ALA A 412 24.65 -46.40 2.29
N VAL A 413 24.75 -45.72 3.44
CA VAL A 413 24.79 -44.25 3.47
C VAL A 413 26.14 -43.78 2.97
N VAL A 414 26.15 -43.25 1.75
CA VAL A 414 27.36 -42.77 1.05
C VAL A 414 27.20 -41.28 0.78
N PRO A 415 28.27 -40.47 0.93
CA PRO A 415 28.23 -39.05 0.60
C PRO A 415 27.79 -38.79 -0.84
N ALA A 416 26.85 -37.85 -1.02
CA ALA A 416 26.37 -37.44 -2.34
C ALA A 416 27.50 -36.79 -3.16
N SER A 417 27.72 -37.26 -4.38
CA SER A 417 28.74 -36.69 -5.27
C SER A 417 28.44 -37.01 -6.71
N ASN A 418 28.98 -36.23 -7.64
CA ASN A 418 28.85 -36.46 -9.08
C ASN A 418 29.29 -37.87 -9.52
N ALA A 419 30.20 -38.50 -8.78
CA ALA A 419 30.64 -39.89 -9.00
C ALA A 419 29.80 -40.94 -8.25
N GLY A 420 28.87 -40.50 -7.38
CA GLY A 420 28.01 -41.37 -6.58
C GLY A 420 27.10 -42.25 -7.42
N ASN A 421 26.74 -41.80 -8.63
CA ASN A 421 26.01 -42.59 -9.60
C ASN A 421 26.51 -42.34 -11.03
N THR A 422 25.99 -43.08 -12.00
CA THR A 422 26.50 -43.00 -13.38
C THR A 422 25.93 -41.84 -14.18
N LEU A 423 24.91 -41.12 -13.65
CA LEU A 423 24.16 -40.12 -14.39
C LEU A 423 25.03 -38.97 -14.89
N TYR A 424 25.85 -38.38 -14.00
CA TYR A 424 26.70 -37.26 -14.37
C TYR A 424 27.74 -37.64 -15.44
N ASN A 425 28.41 -38.78 -15.28
CA ASN A 425 29.38 -39.27 -16.24
C ASN A 425 28.75 -39.59 -17.60
N THR A 426 27.51 -40.09 -17.63
CA THR A 426 26.77 -40.27 -18.89
C THR A 426 26.50 -38.94 -19.58
N LEU A 427 26.09 -37.90 -18.83
CA LEU A 427 25.88 -36.56 -19.39
C LEU A 427 27.17 -36.01 -20.00
N LEU A 428 28.32 -36.18 -19.35
CA LEU A 428 29.59 -35.72 -19.90
C LEU A 428 30.01 -36.44 -21.19
N ARG A 429 29.65 -37.72 -21.36
CA ARG A 429 29.92 -38.50 -22.58
C ARG A 429 29.08 -38.06 -23.79
N GLY A 430 27.95 -37.38 -23.57
CA GLY A 430 27.09 -36.84 -24.63
C GLY A 430 27.69 -35.63 -25.36
N ALA A 431 28.81 -35.07 -24.87
CA ALA A 431 29.56 -33.98 -25.47
C ALA A 431 28.66 -32.79 -25.90
N GLY A 432 28.69 -32.41 -27.18
CA GLY A 432 27.97 -31.25 -27.71
C GLY A 432 26.44 -31.34 -27.55
N ALA A 433 25.86 -32.53 -27.72
CA ALA A 433 24.41 -32.74 -27.64
C ALA A 433 23.85 -32.47 -26.23
N THR A 434 24.66 -32.68 -25.20
CA THR A 434 24.28 -32.40 -23.80
C THR A 434 24.43 -30.94 -23.40
N ARG A 435 25.24 -30.17 -24.12
CA ARG A 435 25.49 -28.76 -23.83
C ARG A 435 24.62 -27.82 -24.63
N ASP A 436 24.12 -28.25 -25.79
CA ASP A 436 23.23 -27.47 -26.63
C ASP A 436 21.80 -27.43 -26.07
N ASN A 437 21.30 -26.21 -25.85
CA ASN A 437 19.97 -25.96 -25.29
C ASN A 437 18.82 -26.47 -26.18
N LEU A 438 19.06 -26.67 -27.49
CA LEU A 438 18.04 -27.15 -28.42
C LEU A 438 17.97 -28.67 -28.49
N SER A 439 19.10 -29.37 -28.42
CA SER A 439 19.17 -30.83 -28.55
C SER A 439 19.24 -31.60 -27.22
N VAL A 440 19.49 -30.93 -26.09
CA VAL A 440 19.63 -31.59 -24.78
C VAL A 440 18.41 -32.44 -24.40
N GLU A 441 17.18 -31.98 -24.66
CA GLU A 441 15.97 -32.75 -24.32
C GLU A 441 15.87 -34.05 -25.13
N GLN A 442 16.28 -34.02 -26.41
CA GLN A 442 16.32 -35.22 -27.26
C GLN A 442 17.35 -36.24 -26.77
N PHE A 443 18.51 -35.76 -26.30
CA PHE A 443 19.53 -36.61 -25.69
C PHE A 443 19.04 -37.23 -24.36
N LEU A 444 18.41 -36.43 -23.48
CA LEU A 444 17.85 -36.94 -22.22
C LEU A 444 16.70 -37.94 -22.43
N GLY A 445 15.94 -37.79 -23.52
CA GLY A 445 14.93 -38.75 -23.94
C GLY A 445 15.49 -40.09 -24.44
N SER A 446 16.79 -40.17 -24.74
CA SER A 446 17.47 -41.40 -25.19
C SER A 446 18.81 -41.61 -24.47
N LEU A 447 18.83 -41.39 -23.16
CA LEU A 447 20.05 -41.36 -22.35
C LEU A 447 20.69 -42.76 -22.21
N PRO A 448 21.97 -42.96 -22.57
CA PRO A 448 22.64 -44.25 -22.41
C PRO A 448 22.94 -44.59 -20.93
N ALA A 449 22.44 -45.70 -20.40
CA ALA A 449 22.77 -46.17 -19.05
C ALA A 449 23.44 -47.56 -19.06
N PRO A 450 24.13 -47.97 -17.98
CA PRO A 450 24.80 -49.29 -17.86
C PRO A 450 23.93 -50.54 -18.03
N GLY A 451 22.64 -50.41 -18.36
CA GLY A 451 21.71 -51.51 -18.63
C GLY A 451 20.78 -51.25 -19.82
N GLY A 452 21.14 -50.33 -20.72
CA GLY A 452 20.34 -49.92 -21.86
C GLY A 452 19.93 -48.45 -21.81
N THR A 453 19.20 -48.02 -22.83
CA THR A 453 18.74 -46.62 -22.95
C THR A 453 17.62 -46.33 -21.95
N VAL A 454 17.73 -45.21 -21.24
CA VAL A 454 16.73 -44.71 -20.30
C VAL A 454 16.16 -43.40 -20.85
N ALA A 455 14.85 -43.38 -21.10
CA ALA A 455 14.16 -42.14 -21.48
C ALA A 455 13.78 -41.34 -20.23
N LEU A 456 14.44 -40.21 -20.01
CA LEU A 456 14.07 -39.28 -18.93
C LEU A 456 12.87 -38.42 -19.35
N ALA A 457 11.91 -38.30 -18.44
CA ALA A 457 10.71 -37.50 -18.62
C ALA A 457 10.91 -36.10 -18.02
N LYS A 458 10.57 -35.07 -18.81
CA LYS A 458 10.52 -33.68 -18.34
C LYS A 458 9.43 -33.51 -17.27
N ASN A 459 9.65 -32.63 -16.30
CA ASN A 459 8.78 -32.39 -15.14
C ASN A 459 8.71 -33.55 -14.12
N LEU A 460 9.47 -34.63 -14.35
CA LEU A 460 9.54 -35.79 -13.46
C LEU A 460 10.99 -36.15 -13.11
N ASP A 461 11.80 -36.48 -14.12
CA ASP A 461 13.22 -36.80 -13.94
C ASP A 461 14.10 -35.56 -13.96
N TYR A 462 13.73 -34.58 -14.77
CA TYR A 462 14.48 -33.33 -14.92
C TYR A 462 13.56 -32.14 -15.26
N GLU A 463 14.09 -30.95 -15.00
CA GLU A 463 13.52 -29.68 -15.43
C GLU A 463 14.55 -28.93 -16.26
N ARG A 464 14.14 -28.44 -17.43
CA ARG A 464 14.96 -27.54 -18.26
C ARG A 464 14.37 -26.15 -18.23
N ILE A 465 15.13 -25.22 -17.66
CA ILE A 465 14.70 -23.84 -17.44
C ILE A 465 15.79 -22.84 -17.81
N ARG A 466 15.38 -21.63 -18.16
CA ARG A 466 16.26 -20.46 -18.08
C ARG A 466 16.21 -19.96 -16.63
N ALA A 467 17.29 -20.20 -15.90
CA ALA A 467 17.34 -19.91 -14.47
C ALA A 467 18.15 -18.64 -14.19
N ARG A 468 17.76 -17.92 -13.13
CA ARG A 468 18.58 -16.89 -12.51
C ARG A 468 19.34 -17.49 -11.34
N LYS A 469 20.61 -17.14 -11.18
CA LYS A 469 21.39 -17.46 -9.97
C LYS A 469 20.94 -16.55 -8.83
N LEU A 470 20.64 -17.13 -7.67
CA LEU A 470 20.35 -16.36 -6.46
C LEU A 470 21.61 -15.78 -5.85
N THR A 471 21.45 -14.59 -5.30
CA THR A 471 22.46 -13.92 -4.50
C THR A 471 22.46 -14.46 -3.07
N THR A 472 23.57 -14.30 -2.36
CA THR A 472 23.72 -14.78 -0.96
C THR A 472 22.81 -14.06 0.04
N THR A 473 22.13 -12.99 -0.38
CA THR A 473 21.14 -12.25 0.43
C THR A 473 19.72 -12.77 0.25
N GLU A 474 19.47 -13.67 -0.71
CA GLU A 474 18.14 -14.22 -1.00
C GLU A 474 17.89 -15.57 -0.33
N TYR A 475 18.93 -16.20 0.20
CA TYR A 475 18.86 -17.47 0.89
C TYR A 475 19.94 -17.56 1.99
N THR A 476 19.68 -18.39 2.98
CA THR A 476 20.67 -18.85 3.96
C THR A 476 20.78 -20.37 3.88
N PHE A 477 21.83 -20.95 4.45
CA PHE A 477 21.99 -22.40 4.48
C PHE A 477 22.77 -22.84 5.71
N ASN A 478 22.53 -24.06 6.17
CA ASN A 478 23.29 -24.65 7.27
C ASN A 478 24.42 -25.51 6.69
N ALA A 479 25.67 -25.07 6.89
CA ALA A 479 26.84 -25.72 6.32
C ALA A 479 27.14 -27.12 6.90
N GLN A 480 26.67 -27.41 8.13
CA GLN A 480 26.91 -28.68 8.82
C GLN A 480 25.80 -29.70 8.56
N LEU A 481 24.55 -29.25 8.42
CA LEU A 481 23.37 -30.12 8.27
C LEU A 481 22.92 -30.26 6.81
N GLY A 482 23.34 -29.36 5.92
CA GLY A 482 23.12 -29.50 4.48
C GLY A 482 21.69 -29.26 4.01
N TYR A 483 21.09 -28.15 4.48
CA TYR A 483 19.82 -27.64 3.99
C TYR A 483 19.90 -26.14 3.69
N ILE A 484 18.97 -25.65 2.88
CA ILE A 484 18.83 -24.25 2.47
C ILE A 484 17.51 -23.70 2.96
N ASN A 485 17.52 -22.41 3.31
CA ASN A 485 16.36 -21.62 3.67
C ASN A 485 16.25 -20.48 2.66
N LEU A 486 15.13 -20.39 1.95
CA LEU A 486 14.86 -19.28 1.05
C LEU A 486 14.21 -18.14 1.84
N ASN A 487 14.52 -16.89 1.51
CA ASN A 487 13.88 -15.74 2.17
C ASN A 487 12.42 -15.55 1.72
N THR A 488 12.08 -16.08 0.55
CA THR A 488 10.72 -16.05 0.00
C THR A 488 10.29 -17.46 -0.38
N THR A 489 9.03 -17.79 -0.09
CA THR A 489 8.41 -19.04 -0.55
C THR A 489 8.41 -19.12 -2.07
N LEU A 490 8.73 -20.29 -2.61
CA LEU A 490 8.69 -20.53 -4.04
C LEU A 490 7.25 -20.62 -4.56
N LEU A 491 7.02 -20.10 -5.76
CA LEU A 491 5.76 -20.30 -6.45
C LEU A 491 5.61 -21.77 -6.89
N PRO A 492 4.38 -22.28 -7.05
CA PRO A 492 4.14 -23.66 -7.47
C PRO A 492 4.86 -24.03 -8.79
N ASP A 493 4.90 -23.11 -9.75
CA ASP A 493 5.53 -23.24 -11.06
C ASP A 493 7.04 -22.96 -11.08
N GLN A 494 7.63 -22.53 -9.97
CA GLN A 494 9.06 -22.32 -9.87
C GLN A 494 9.82 -23.61 -9.63
N VAL A 495 10.92 -23.77 -10.34
CA VAL A 495 11.86 -24.87 -10.19
C VAL A 495 13.05 -24.40 -9.35
N LEU A 496 13.53 -25.26 -8.46
CA LEU A 496 14.71 -25.02 -7.63
C LEU A 496 15.80 -26.02 -7.96
N GLY A 497 16.92 -25.51 -8.48
CA GLY A 497 18.12 -26.29 -8.76
C GLY A 497 19.32 -25.78 -7.96
N VAL A 498 20.21 -26.68 -7.55
CA VAL A 498 21.42 -26.34 -6.79
C VAL A 498 22.66 -27.04 -7.33
N SER A 499 23.82 -26.41 -7.17
CA SER A 499 25.12 -27.07 -7.22
C SER A 499 25.95 -26.63 -6.02
N TYR A 500 26.75 -27.54 -5.48
CA TYR A 500 27.52 -27.27 -4.27
C TYR A 500 28.75 -28.14 -4.16
N SER A 501 29.70 -27.68 -3.35
CA SER A 501 30.85 -28.45 -2.92
C SER A 501 30.93 -28.46 -1.40
N TYR A 502 31.32 -29.59 -0.84
CA TYR A 502 31.45 -29.77 0.60
C TYR A 502 32.62 -30.69 0.95
N ILE A 503 33.13 -30.54 2.17
CA ILE A 503 34.18 -31.37 2.73
C ILE A 503 33.53 -32.36 3.69
N TYR A 504 33.91 -33.63 3.57
CA TYR A 504 33.56 -34.67 4.51
C TYR A 504 34.78 -35.56 4.78
N ASN A 505 35.15 -35.69 6.06
CA ASN A 505 36.33 -36.45 6.52
C ASN A 505 37.62 -36.10 5.73
N GLY A 506 37.84 -34.80 5.46
CA GLY A 506 39.03 -34.30 4.75
C GLY A 506 39.02 -34.48 3.22
N ARG A 507 37.95 -35.00 2.64
CA ARG A 507 37.77 -35.13 1.18
C ARG A 507 36.72 -34.17 0.66
N THR A 508 36.98 -33.56 -0.49
CA THR A 508 36.04 -32.67 -1.18
C THR A 508 35.12 -33.47 -2.09
N TYR A 509 33.83 -33.20 -2.00
CA TYR A 509 32.78 -33.77 -2.84
C TYR A 509 32.05 -32.63 -3.55
N THR A 510 31.72 -32.84 -4.83
CA THR A 510 30.93 -31.89 -5.64
C THR A 510 29.66 -32.55 -6.12
N VAL A 511 28.56 -31.79 -6.09
CA VAL A 511 27.25 -32.17 -6.63
C VAL A 511 26.78 -31.11 -7.62
N GLY A 512 26.42 -31.54 -8.82
CA GLY A 512 26.12 -30.63 -9.93
C GLY A 512 27.37 -29.98 -10.50
N GLU A 513 27.16 -28.95 -11.29
CA GLU A 513 28.23 -28.14 -11.86
C GLU A 513 28.30 -26.81 -11.14
N THR A 514 29.40 -26.60 -10.40
CA THR A 514 29.73 -25.30 -9.84
C THR A 514 30.59 -24.53 -10.86
N ILE A 515 30.92 -23.28 -10.54
CA ILE A 515 31.82 -22.46 -11.36
C ILE A 515 33.14 -23.14 -11.76
N ASN A 516 33.62 -24.11 -10.97
CA ASN A 516 34.82 -24.87 -11.31
C ASN A 516 34.57 -25.86 -12.46
N GLU A 517 33.42 -26.54 -12.48
CA GLU A 517 33.08 -27.54 -13.50
C GLU A 517 32.59 -26.89 -14.80
N TYR A 518 31.81 -25.80 -14.70
CA TYR A 518 31.25 -25.13 -15.88
C TYR A 518 32.10 -23.96 -16.41
N GLY A 519 33.33 -23.77 -15.91
CA GLY A 519 34.20 -22.64 -16.31
C GLY A 519 34.40 -22.49 -17.82
N ASN A 520 34.39 -23.60 -18.57
CA ASN A 520 34.50 -23.63 -20.04
C ASN A 520 33.14 -23.71 -20.78
N VAL A 521 32.02 -23.56 -20.06
CA VAL A 521 30.65 -23.67 -20.60
C VAL A 521 30.06 -22.28 -20.79
N GLY A 522 29.74 -21.95 -22.04
CA GLY A 522 29.16 -20.66 -22.45
C GLY A 522 27.78 -20.40 -21.84
N GLN A 523 27.34 -19.14 -21.85
CA GLN A 523 26.06 -18.74 -21.24
C GLN A 523 24.81 -19.28 -21.97
N ASP A 524 24.96 -19.56 -23.27
CA ASP A 524 23.91 -20.18 -24.10
C ASP A 524 23.88 -21.70 -23.96
N GLN A 525 24.94 -22.29 -23.39
CA GLN A 525 25.03 -23.72 -23.13
C GLN A 525 24.40 -24.09 -21.79
N VAL A 526 24.02 -25.36 -21.69
CA VAL A 526 23.35 -25.94 -20.53
C VAL A 526 24.36 -26.35 -19.46
N ILE A 527 24.05 -26.01 -18.20
CA ILE A 527 24.71 -26.56 -17.01
C ILE A 527 23.80 -27.55 -16.28
N PHE A 528 24.40 -28.52 -15.62
CA PHE A 528 23.68 -29.57 -14.90
C PHE A 528 23.66 -29.34 -13.40
N LEU A 529 22.46 -29.31 -12.83
CA LEU A 529 22.25 -29.05 -11.40
C LEU A 529 21.48 -30.21 -10.75
N LYS A 530 21.55 -30.27 -9.42
CA LYS A 530 20.68 -31.11 -8.61
C LYS A 530 19.31 -30.44 -8.48
N LEU A 531 18.24 -31.18 -8.79
CA LEU A 531 16.87 -30.71 -8.61
C LEU A 531 16.41 -30.89 -7.15
N LEU A 532 15.95 -29.81 -6.52
CA LEU A 532 15.34 -29.83 -5.19
C LEU A 532 13.82 -29.75 -5.26
N LYS A 533 13.28 -28.91 -6.15
CA LYS A 533 11.84 -28.77 -6.40
C LYS A 533 11.56 -28.66 -7.90
N ALA A 534 10.60 -29.44 -8.39
CA ALA A 534 10.09 -29.36 -9.76
C ALA A 534 8.84 -28.46 -9.86
N THR A 535 8.37 -28.21 -11.09
CA THR A 535 7.09 -27.52 -11.33
C THR A 535 5.89 -28.33 -10.81
N ASN A 536 6.02 -29.65 -10.77
CA ASN A 536 5.04 -30.55 -10.18
C ASN A 536 5.50 -30.96 -8.76
N PRO A 537 4.70 -30.73 -7.70
CA PRO A 537 5.09 -31.00 -6.31
C PRO A 537 5.34 -32.48 -5.96
N GLY A 538 5.16 -33.41 -6.90
CA GLY A 538 5.66 -34.78 -6.76
C GLY A 538 4.91 -35.65 -5.74
N VAL A 539 3.79 -35.18 -5.18
CA VAL A 539 2.96 -35.95 -4.25
C VAL A 539 1.92 -36.78 -5.00
N GLY A 540 1.94 -38.09 -4.82
CA GLY A 540 0.98 -38.99 -5.45
C GLY A 540 1.02 -38.96 -6.98
N THR A 541 2.17 -38.66 -7.57
CA THR A 541 2.33 -38.51 -9.03
C THR A 541 2.95 -39.72 -9.72
N VAL A 542 3.58 -40.63 -8.97
CA VAL A 542 4.38 -41.73 -9.51
C VAL A 542 3.85 -43.08 -9.05
N ASN A 543 3.84 -44.08 -9.92
CA ASN A 543 3.39 -45.43 -9.55
C ASN A 543 4.32 -46.48 -10.17
N SER A 544 5.14 -47.13 -9.34
CA SER A 544 6.08 -48.15 -9.81
C SER A 544 5.41 -49.48 -10.18
N ALA A 545 4.14 -49.70 -9.82
CA ALA A 545 3.39 -50.89 -10.23
C ALA A 545 2.98 -50.80 -11.71
N THR A 546 2.63 -49.60 -12.20
CA THR A 546 2.23 -49.37 -13.60
C THR A 546 3.39 -48.94 -14.48
N ASN A 547 4.42 -48.28 -13.93
CA ASN A 547 5.60 -47.84 -14.67
C ASN A 547 6.84 -48.63 -14.23
N GLN A 548 7.17 -49.68 -14.99
CA GLN A 548 8.32 -50.55 -14.75
C GLN A 548 9.67 -49.83 -14.91
N ALA A 549 9.71 -48.64 -15.51
CA ALA A 549 10.92 -47.85 -15.65
C ALA A 549 11.29 -47.06 -14.38
N LEU A 550 10.36 -46.97 -13.41
CA LEU A 550 10.60 -46.41 -12.08
C LEU A 550 11.32 -47.40 -11.17
N ASN A 551 12.03 -46.87 -10.20
CA ASN A 551 12.82 -47.66 -9.28
C ASN A 551 11.97 -48.40 -8.23
N GLN A 552 11.84 -49.71 -8.39
CA GLN A 552 11.09 -50.57 -7.48
C GLN A 552 11.75 -50.76 -6.10
N PHE A 553 13.04 -50.41 -5.96
CA PHE A 553 13.77 -50.50 -4.70
C PHE A 553 13.53 -49.29 -3.79
N ASN A 554 12.99 -48.21 -4.34
CA ASN A 554 12.66 -47.02 -3.57
C ASN A 554 11.29 -47.21 -2.89
N PRO A 555 11.24 -47.26 -1.54
CA PRO A 555 10.00 -47.49 -0.81
C PRO A 555 8.95 -46.40 -1.05
N ASN A 556 9.35 -45.17 -1.35
CA ASN A 556 8.42 -44.07 -1.61
C ASN A 556 7.71 -44.19 -2.96
N LEU A 557 8.27 -44.97 -3.89
CA LEU A 557 7.69 -45.24 -5.21
C LEU A 557 6.86 -46.53 -5.21
N ARG A 558 7.23 -47.47 -4.33
CA ARG A 558 6.63 -48.80 -4.20
C ARG A 558 5.43 -48.75 -3.25
N ASN A 559 4.24 -48.48 -3.78
CA ASN A 559 3.00 -48.58 -3.00
C ASN A 559 2.04 -49.62 -3.58
N GLY A 560 1.61 -50.56 -2.73
CA GLY A 560 0.60 -51.56 -3.08
C GLY A 560 -0.84 -51.02 -3.09
N VAL A 561 -1.06 -49.74 -2.75
CA VAL A 561 -2.40 -49.16 -2.50
C VAL A 561 -2.57 -47.73 -3.07
N GLY A 562 -1.75 -47.28 -4.02
CA GLY A 562 -1.92 -45.96 -4.66
C GLY A 562 -0.63 -45.35 -5.23
N PRO A 563 -0.71 -44.15 -5.84
CA PRO A 563 0.48 -43.47 -6.34
C PRO A 563 1.36 -42.97 -5.18
N GLY A 564 2.68 -43.14 -5.33
CA GLY A 564 3.71 -42.69 -4.41
C GLY A 564 4.24 -41.28 -4.71
N ASN A 565 5.25 -40.87 -3.96
CA ASN A 565 5.84 -39.53 -4.03
C ASN A 565 7.21 -39.57 -4.73
N THR A 566 7.57 -38.50 -5.44
CA THR A 566 8.90 -38.37 -6.04
C THR A 566 9.97 -38.18 -4.95
N PRO A 567 11.24 -38.58 -5.18
CA PRO A 567 12.32 -38.31 -4.24
C PRO A 567 12.55 -36.82 -3.98
N THR A 568 12.21 -35.94 -4.91
CA THR A 568 12.33 -34.48 -4.71
C THR A 568 11.37 -33.95 -3.65
N TRP A 569 10.16 -34.52 -3.51
CA TRP A 569 9.22 -34.16 -2.44
C TRP A 569 9.81 -34.36 -1.04
N ASP A 570 10.62 -35.40 -0.93
CA ASP A 570 11.29 -35.82 0.27
C ASP A 570 12.42 -34.86 0.69
N LEU A 571 12.99 -34.09 -0.25
CA LEU A 571 13.99 -33.07 0.03
C LEU A 571 13.40 -31.81 0.68
N MET A 572 12.10 -31.55 0.52
CA MET A 572 11.45 -30.43 1.21
C MET A 572 11.35 -30.72 2.71
N MET A 573 11.86 -29.81 3.53
CA MET A 573 11.75 -29.88 4.99
C MET A 573 10.32 -29.57 5.43
N LYS A 574 9.83 -30.31 6.42
CA LYS A 574 8.44 -30.26 6.90
C LYS A 574 8.36 -30.05 8.42
N ASN A 575 9.46 -29.57 9.01
CA ASN A 575 9.68 -29.43 10.44
C ASN A 575 10.04 -27.99 10.85
N ILE A 576 9.84 -27.01 9.96
CA ILE A 576 10.12 -25.59 10.21
C ILE A 576 8.79 -24.84 10.23
N TYR A 577 8.59 -24.02 11.26
CA TYR A 577 7.36 -23.30 11.54
C TYR A 577 7.66 -21.82 11.75
N SER A 578 6.93 -20.94 11.06
CA SER A 578 7.07 -19.49 11.27
C SER A 578 6.21 -19.01 12.43
N LEU A 579 6.86 -18.30 13.35
CA LEU A 579 6.21 -17.65 14.48
C LEU A 579 5.76 -16.22 14.14
N ASN A 580 6.13 -15.70 12.95
CA ASN A 580 5.91 -14.31 12.53
C ASN A 580 6.37 -13.29 13.59
N ALA A 581 7.50 -13.57 14.23
CA ALA A 581 8.13 -12.75 15.26
C ALA A 581 9.62 -12.63 14.96
N SER A 582 10.19 -11.48 15.31
CA SER A 582 11.62 -11.18 15.13
C SER A 582 12.27 -10.96 16.50
N GLN A 583 13.57 -11.20 16.60
CA GLN A 583 14.38 -10.97 17.81
C GLN A 583 13.86 -11.74 19.02
N LEU A 584 13.62 -13.04 18.83
CA LEU A 584 13.16 -13.91 19.91
C LEU A 584 14.24 -14.05 20.98
N ASN A 585 13.90 -13.79 22.23
CA ASN A 585 14.80 -13.98 23.37
C ASN A 585 14.54 -15.35 24.03
N ARG A 586 15.60 -16.10 24.31
CA ARG A 586 15.57 -17.38 25.04
C ARG A 586 14.75 -17.31 26.33
N ASP A 587 14.99 -16.31 27.17
CA ASP A 587 14.40 -16.26 28.53
C ASP A 587 12.88 -16.09 28.52
N ASN A 588 12.33 -15.54 27.44
CA ASN A 588 10.90 -15.26 27.29
C ASN A 588 10.25 -16.17 26.25
N PHE A 589 10.95 -17.18 25.75
CA PHE A 589 10.44 -18.13 24.77
C PHE A 589 9.97 -19.41 25.47
N ASN A 590 8.67 -19.69 25.38
CA ASN A 590 8.10 -20.95 25.84
C ASN A 590 7.31 -21.60 24.69
N LEU A 591 7.72 -22.80 24.29
CA LEU A 591 7.02 -23.63 23.32
C LEU A 591 6.48 -24.86 24.04
N GLN A 592 5.18 -25.11 23.87
CA GLN A 592 4.52 -26.30 24.36
C GLN A 592 3.88 -27.05 23.21
N ILE A 593 4.02 -28.37 23.21
CA ILE A 593 3.37 -29.25 22.24
C ILE A 593 2.20 -29.92 22.93
N ILE A 594 1.01 -29.68 22.37
CA ILE A 594 -0.25 -30.20 22.88
C ILE A 594 -0.85 -31.18 21.86
N TYR A 595 -1.40 -32.27 22.36
CA TYR A 595 -2.29 -33.14 21.63
C TYR A 595 -3.72 -32.79 22.01
N LYS A 596 -4.50 -32.36 21.03
CA LYS A 596 -5.92 -32.07 21.21
C LYS A 596 -6.70 -33.36 21.00
N ASP A 597 -7.24 -33.91 22.08
CA ASP A 597 -8.04 -35.12 22.01
C ASP A 597 -9.43 -34.81 21.45
N ASP A 598 -9.79 -35.42 20.33
CA ASP A 598 -11.09 -35.22 19.67
C ASP A 598 -12.26 -35.76 20.53
N ALA A 599 -12.02 -36.74 21.40
CA ALA A 599 -13.07 -37.36 22.21
C ALA A 599 -13.45 -36.51 23.43
N THR A 600 -12.45 -35.96 24.14
CA THR A 600 -12.67 -35.16 25.35
C THR A 600 -12.59 -33.65 25.11
N GLY A 601 -11.99 -33.21 23.99
CA GLY A 601 -11.74 -31.80 23.68
C GLY A 601 -10.66 -31.15 24.54
N VAL A 602 -9.95 -31.93 25.37
CA VAL A 602 -8.93 -31.44 26.30
C VAL A 602 -7.56 -31.41 25.64
N ASP A 603 -6.79 -30.36 25.93
CA ASP A 603 -5.40 -30.24 25.52
C ASP A 603 -4.52 -31.07 26.45
N LEU A 604 -3.89 -32.11 25.91
CA LEU A 604 -3.01 -33.02 26.63
C LEU A 604 -1.55 -32.76 26.29
N ILE A 605 -0.72 -32.58 27.31
CA ILE A 605 0.72 -32.33 27.16
C ILE A 605 1.55 -33.62 27.14
N SER A 606 0.91 -34.74 27.51
CA SER A 606 1.46 -36.09 27.47
C SER A 606 0.34 -37.06 27.10
N LEU A 607 0.70 -38.16 26.44
CA LEU A 607 -0.26 -39.20 26.07
C LEU A 607 -0.44 -40.15 27.25
N LYS A 608 -1.68 -40.60 27.47
CA LYS A 608 -2.03 -41.58 28.52
C LYS A 608 -1.88 -43.03 28.04
N GLU A 609 -1.53 -43.21 26.77
CA GLU A 609 -1.46 -44.51 26.09
C GLU A 609 -0.12 -44.66 25.36
N GLY A 610 0.26 -45.90 25.07
CA GLY A 610 1.46 -46.25 24.30
C GLY A 610 2.66 -46.66 25.16
N ALA A 611 3.16 -47.87 24.96
CA ALA A 611 4.17 -48.51 25.83
C ALA A 611 5.49 -47.74 26.03
N ARG A 612 5.85 -46.82 25.13
CA ARG A 612 7.11 -46.05 25.16
C ARG A 612 6.95 -44.55 25.42
N ILE A 613 5.72 -44.04 25.40
CA ILE A 613 5.42 -42.59 25.40
C ILE A 613 4.39 -42.19 26.47
N THR A 614 3.85 -43.17 27.20
CA THR A 614 2.86 -42.93 28.27
C THR A 614 3.47 -42.06 29.36
N ASN A 615 2.77 -41.00 29.74
CA ASN A 615 3.14 -40.03 30.79
C ASN A 615 4.45 -39.26 30.54
N THR A 616 4.99 -39.28 29.31
CA THR A 616 6.13 -38.46 28.92
C THR A 616 5.62 -37.19 28.21
N PRO A 617 6.10 -35.99 28.57
CA PRO A 617 5.77 -34.75 27.87
C PRO A 617 6.05 -34.86 26.36
N LEU A 618 5.12 -34.40 25.52
CA LEU A 618 5.22 -34.50 24.07
C LEU A 618 6.46 -33.81 23.50
N ILE A 619 6.91 -32.74 24.15
CA ILE A 619 8.14 -32.03 23.78
C ILE A 619 9.38 -32.93 23.92
N GLN A 620 9.42 -33.78 24.95
CA GLN A 620 10.48 -34.78 25.16
C GLN A 620 10.33 -35.96 24.20
N VAL A 621 9.10 -36.42 23.94
CA VAL A 621 8.82 -37.50 22.97
C VAL A 621 9.32 -37.13 21.58
N LEU A 622 9.16 -35.87 21.18
CA LEU A 622 9.63 -35.34 19.90
C LEU A 622 11.12 -34.95 19.91
N GLY A 623 11.79 -35.09 21.06
CA GLY A 623 13.21 -34.83 21.22
C GLY A 623 13.60 -33.37 21.08
N LEU A 624 12.69 -32.45 21.42
CA LEU A 624 12.89 -30.99 21.46
C LEU A 624 13.22 -30.47 22.87
N ASP A 625 13.24 -31.37 23.85
CA ASP A 625 13.68 -31.15 25.24
C ASP A 625 14.57 -32.34 25.62
N ARG A 626 15.88 -32.11 25.65
CA ARG A 626 16.91 -33.12 26.00
C ARG A 626 17.92 -32.60 26.99
N VAL A 627 18.02 -31.29 27.15
CA VAL A 627 18.97 -30.66 28.05
C VAL A 627 18.28 -29.77 29.06
N ASN A 628 19.01 -29.41 30.11
CA ASN A 628 18.54 -28.43 31.08
C ASN A 628 18.96 -27.01 30.65
N ALA A 629 18.56 -26.01 31.43
CA ALA A 629 19.00 -24.61 31.26
C ALA A 629 20.53 -24.41 31.14
N ASN A 630 21.35 -25.28 31.74
CA ASN A 630 22.82 -25.25 31.68
C ASN A 630 23.39 -26.02 30.47
N ASN A 631 22.54 -26.59 29.61
CA ASN A 631 22.86 -27.45 28.48
C ASN A 631 23.45 -28.83 28.85
N ASP A 632 23.24 -29.31 30.07
CA ASP A 632 23.56 -30.69 30.46
C ASP A 632 22.46 -31.64 29.97
N HIS A 633 22.79 -32.90 29.65
CA HIS A 633 21.85 -33.93 29.16
C HIS A 633 20.82 -34.42 30.20
N ASN A 634 19.99 -33.53 30.70
CA ASN A 634 18.84 -33.82 31.55
C ASN A 634 17.68 -32.96 31.07
N ALA A 635 16.64 -33.56 30.50
CA ALA A 635 15.44 -32.85 30.05
C ALA A 635 14.75 -32.13 31.22
N ASP A 636 14.35 -30.87 31.02
CA ASP A 636 13.78 -30.01 32.08
C ASP A 636 12.31 -29.60 31.84
N GLY A 637 11.71 -30.09 30.76
CA GLY A 637 10.33 -29.82 30.37
C GLY A 637 10.18 -28.59 29.46
N ASN A 638 11.24 -27.83 29.23
CA ASN A 638 11.23 -26.65 28.37
C ASN A 638 11.84 -26.96 27.00
N PHE A 639 11.53 -26.10 26.03
CA PHE A 639 12.12 -26.20 24.71
C PHE A 639 13.62 -25.89 24.73
N ASP A 640 14.41 -26.78 24.15
CA ASP A 640 15.84 -26.60 23.94
C ASP A 640 16.09 -25.47 22.93
N TYR A 641 16.31 -24.25 23.42
CA TYR A 641 16.58 -23.07 22.60
C TYR A 641 18.04 -23.05 22.11
N PHE A 642 18.28 -23.52 20.88
CA PHE A 642 19.58 -23.53 20.22
C PHE A 642 19.51 -22.74 18.90
N PRO A 643 20.02 -21.49 18.89
CA PRO A 643 20.07 -20.66 17.68
C PRO A 643 20.71 -21.38 16.49
N GLY A 644 20.04 -21.33 15.35
CA GLY A 644 20.51 -21.95 14.10
C GLY A 644 20.32 -23.46 14.02
N VAL A 645 19.78 -24.11 15.07
CA VAL A 645 19.50 -25.55 15.10
C VAL A 645 18.02 -25.83 15.36
N THR A 646 17.50 -25.42 16.52
CA THR A 646 16.10 -25.62 16.89
C THR A 646 15.25 -24.36 16.71
N ILE A 647 15.89 -23.18 16.71
CA ILE A 647 15.22 -21.89 16.53
C ILE A 647 16.06 -20.94 15.68
N ASP A 648 15.38 -20.18 14.82
CA ASP A 648 15.95 -19.01 14.15
C ASP A 648 15.44 -17.76 14.89
N PRO A 649 16.31 -17.01 15.59
CA PRO A 649 15.87 -15.87 16.42
C PRO A 649 15.49 -14.63 15.61
N GLU A 650 15.92 -14.53 14.34
CA GLU A 650 15.81 -13.32 13.51
C GLU A 650 14.50 -13.21 12.74
#